data_AF-A0ABD3R0T4-F1
#
_entry.id   AF-A0ABD3R0T4-F1
#
_cell.length_a   1.000
_cell.length_b   1.000
_cell.length_c   1.000
_cell.angle_alpha   90.00
_cell.angle_beta   90.00
_cell.angle_gamma   90.00
#
_symmetry.space_group_name_H-M   'P 1'
#
loop_
_entity.id
_entity.type
_entity.pdbx_description
1 polymer ?
#
loop_
_entity_poly.entity_id
_entity_poly.type
_entity_poly.pdbx_seq_one_letter_code
_entity_poly.pdbx_strand_id
1 'polypeptide(L)'
;MARHALAEQQAKLKEMCRAKIHRRAHSYSSSSSSSSSSSSSSSSSSFHPFHSIQHSHCPYNNCVIDKSILNEDTIADMSDIGLSFFAKLCGNNRGAFVLDPPDGNTYGCGSFPPSFSTNVVDPTTTDDDVDDDNIMISDSVHVAKLYAGGNITSSRVLSVLNSYVMAVYDSTDDGGGGGGGGGNPYACDVGGLATLVGCDGRRRGGGSDRAATTTAAASTSTSSFSIEDVGIVRVDPLAMDEVVEFYSTRDFRRMSRMGVNVVRIPVPCRAFDDDRRYDDDDDDGGGGVKNDGRGIARTIAILLGRAEVEGLKAILTLVGEEEVEEDGGRSPSSSSSSSSSPLERQVGSAATFAMSYRTVIIALELPRTSNPESLVRVARSCVGPELSLLVPTNKGRIVDFIDRYHDDDANVYASLDLGAHESVANVASSDSLSDRLKMFYHESLACTDRSPIEWLECYRGIPVFVNGFDLAVDDCHRMGEVSFKDYGQCYRFNETIYSGWWERHRASLASRQLFSYSLGLGWSFSAWKLYGDDDGDDDDDDDRRVGSKIIDSPSRLLCLRDVVEAGLMPSSLVGDGRNGGAAACLNGPVDDFAMGDATFSPTGSPPPECGHGWWNESTLECDYWIPPPPTPAPTIVAAPVDYTVLAMGAVIGACATLFLNWVARKMTGGRADGYSPLP
;
A
#
# COMPACT_ATOMS: atom_id res chain seq x y z
N MET A 1 -37.56 28.79 24.50
CA MET A 1 -36.30 29.50 24.20
C MET A 1 -35.32 28.64 23.40
N ALA A 2 -35.04 27.39 23.77
CA ALA A 2 -34.13 26.50 23.02
C ALA A 2 -34.52 26.26 21.53
N ARG A 3 -35.81 26.03 21.24
CA ARG A 3 -36.30 25.91 19.83
C ARG A 3 -36.09 27.18 19.00
N HIS A 4 -36.11 28.35 19.63
CA HIS A 4 -35.85 29.63 18.95
C HIS A 4 -34.35 29.81 18.67
N ALA A 5 -33.49 29.43 19.62
CA ALA A 5 -32.04 29.46 19.44
C ALA A 5 -31.57 28.48 18.34
N LEU A 6 -32.17 27.28 18.25
CA LEU A 6 -31.87 26.31 17.20
C LEU A 6 -32.31 26.82 15.81
N ALA A 7 -33.51 27.40 15.72
CA ALA A 7 -34.00 27.98 14.47
C ALA A 7 -33.13 29.17 14.01
N GLU A 8 -32.63 29.98 14.94
CA GLU A 8 -31.74 31.10 14.67
C GLU A 8 -30.34 30.63 14.20
N GLN A 9 -29.79 29.56 14.79
CA GLN A 9 -28.54 28.96 14.31
C GLN A 9 -28.70 28.32 12.93
N GLN A 10 -29.80 27.61 12.66
CA GLN A 10 -30.07 27.03 11.34
C GLN A 10 -30.27 28.12 10.27
N ALA A 11 -30.87 29.26 10.63
CA ALA A 11 -31.00 30.41 9.74
C ALA A 11 -29.64 31.04 9.41
N LYS A 12 -28.77 31.23 10.42
CA LYS A 12 -27.39 31.72 10.21
C LYS A 12 -26.57 30.79 9.33
N LEU A 13 -26.67 29.48 9.53
CA LEU A 13 -25.95 28.49 8.73
C LEU A 13 -26.40 28.55 7.25
N LYS A 14 -27.72 28.64 7.00
CA LYS A 14 -28.27 28.81 5.65
C LYS A 14 -27.81 30.11 4.98
N GLU A 15 -27.68 31.19 5.74
CA GLU A 15 -27.23 32.49 5.24
C GLU A 15 -25.72 32.48 4.90
N MET A 16 -24.88 31.84 5.73
CA MET A 16 -23.46 31.65 5.43
C MET A 16 -23.24 30.79 4.18
N CYS A 17 -24.01 29.72 4.00
CA CYS A 17 -23.98 28.90 2.80
C CYS A 17 -24.37 29.70 1.54
N ARG A 18 -25.42 30.53 1.61
CA ARG A 18 -25.81 31.42 0.49
C ARG A 18 -24.74 32.46 0.16
N ALA A 19 -24.12 33.08 1.17
CA ALA A 19 -23.06 34.07 0.98
C ALA A 19 -21.80 33.46 0.33
N LYS A 20 -21.45 32.22 0.66
CA LYS A 20 -20.31 31.49 0.08
C LYS A 20 -20.56 31.10 -1.39
N ILE A 21 -21.80 30.73 -1.73
CA ILE A 21 -22.23 30.47 -3.13
C ILE A 21 -22.17 31.75 -3.97
N HIS A 22 -22.66 32.88 -3.45
CA HIS A 22 -22.65 34.15 -4.19
C HIS A 22 -21.24 34.75 -4.40
N ARG A 23 -20.31 34.58 -3.45
CA ARG A 23 -18.91 35.03 -3.63
C ARG A 23 -18.17 34.23 -4.71
N ARG A 24 -18.47 32.94 -4.88
CA ARG A 24 -17.92 32.14 -5.99
C ARG A 24 -18.47 32.54 -7.35
N ALA A 25 -19.75 32.92 -7.43
CA ALA A 25 -20.36 33.38 -8.69
C ALA A 25 -19.75 34.71 -9.20
N HIS A 26 -19.33 35.61 -8.31
CA HIS A 26 -18.70 36.88 -8.70
C HIS A 26 -17.23 36.77 -9.12
N SER A 27 -16.51 35.72 -8.69
CA SER A 27 -15.10 35.49 -9.06
C SER A 27 -14.91 35.08 -10.53
N TYR A 28 -15.97 34.62 -11.22
CA TYR A 28 -15.88 34.11 -12.59
C TYR A 28 -16.35 35.11 -13.67
N SER A 29 -16.78 36.32 -13.29
CA SER A 29 -17.34 37.30 -14.25
C SER A 29 -16.35 38.41 -14.66
N SER A 30 -15.10 38.39 -14.22
CA SER A 30 -14.12 39.45 -14.48
C SER A 30 -12.87 38.95 -15.20
N SER A 31 -13.04 38.41 -16.41
CA SER A 31 -11.91 38.16 -17.33
C SER A 31 -12.40 37.89 -18.77
N SER A 32 -13.00 38.89 -19.42
CA SER A 32 -13.11 38.90 -20.89
C SER A 32 -13.45 40.28 -21.44
N SER A 33 -12.42 41.08 -21.74
CA SER A 33 -12.55 42.20 -22.68
C SER A 33 -11.17 42.66 -23.18
N SER A 34 -10.78 42.23 -24.38
CA SER A 34 -10.21 43.07 -25.45
C SER A 34 -9.47 42.23 -26.48
N SER A 35 -10.03 42.12 -27.69
CA SER A 35 -9.28 42.33 -28.94
C SER A 35 -10.21 42.17 -30.14
N SER A 36 -9.98 43.07 -31.08
CA SER A 36 -10.79 43.44 -32.22
C SER A 36 -10.27 42.80 -33.51
N SER A 37 -11.22 42.33 -34.33
CA SER A 37 -11.25 42.38 -35.81
C SER A 37 -10.04 41.94 -36.63
N SER A 38 -10.21 40.89 -37.44
CA SER A 38 -10.21 41.01 -38.92
C SER A 38 -10.65 39.70 -39.60
N SER A 39 -11.28 39.88 -40.74
CA SER A 39 -12.07 38.96 -41.57
C SER A 39 -11.25 38.03 -42.47
N SER A 40 -11.71 36.80 -42.72
CA SER A 40 -11.95 36.26 -44.08
C SER A 40 -12.48 34.81 -44.10
N SER A 41 -13.58 34.64 -44.83
CA SER A 41 -14.08 33.47 -45.58
C SER A 41 -13.49 32.06 -45.35
N SER A 42 -14.35 31.09 -45.02
CA SER A 42 -14.84 30.01 -45.90
C SER A 42 -15.12 28.67 -45.18
N SER A 43 -16.10 27.94 -45.74
CA SER A 43 -16.44 26.53 -45.51
C SER A 43 -17.02 26.11 -44.14
N SER A 44 -18.34 25.98 -44.16
CA SER A 44 -19.21 25.22 -43.27
C SER A 44 -18.76 23.76 -43.07
N SER A 45 -18.46 23.40 -41.81
CA SER A 45 -18.65 22.05 -41.28
C SER A 45 -19.27 22.16 -39.89
N SER A 46 -20.32 21.40 -39.67
CA SER A 46 -21.16 21.41 -38.47
C SER A 46 -20.40 20.81 -37.29
N PHE A 47 -19.77 21.65 -36.47
CA PHE A 47 -19.21 21.25 -35.18
C PHE A 47 -20.33 21.25 -34.14
N HIS A 48 -20.65 20.06 -33.60
CA HIS A 48 -21.41 19.96 -32.36
C HIS A 48 -20.54 20.50 -31.21
N PRO A 49 -21.06 21.38 -30.34
CA PRO A 49 -20.31 21.80 -29.17
C PRO A 49 -20.20 20.61 -28.22
N PHE A 50 -18.98 20.19 -27.92
CA PHE A 50 -18.70 19.31 -26.79
C PHE A 50 -19.26 20.00 -25.53
N HIS A 51 -20.29 19.40 -24.95
CA HIS A 51 -20.65 19.69 -23.57
C HIS A 51 -19.46 19.27 -22.72
N SER A 52 -18.74 20.26 -22.19
CA SER A 52 -17.89 20.07 -21.01
C SER A 52 -18.76 19.40 -19.95
N ILE A 53 -18.45 18.14 -19.64
CA ILE A 53 -19.03 17.44 -18.51
C ILE A 53 -18.54 18.22 -17.29
N GLN A 54 -19.38 19.09 -16.76
CA GLN A 54 -19.14 19.69 -15.46
C GLN A 54 -19.14 18.54 -14.45
N HIS A 55 -17.95 18.16 -14.00
CA HIS A 55 -17.78 17.27 -12.87
C HIS A 55 -18.43 17.93 -11.66
N SER A 56 -19.67 17.53 -11.37
CA SER A 56 -20.36 17.84 -10.13
C SER A 56 -19.45 17.40 -8.99
N HIS A 57 -18.85 18.37 -8.28
CA HIS A 57 -18.09 18.09 -7.07
C HIS A 57 -18.94 17.20 -6.16
N CYS A 58 -18.41 16.05 -5.73
CA CYS A 58 -19.10 15.17 -4.80
C CYS A 58 -19.51 15.99 -3.58
N PRO A 59 -20.81 16.00 -3.20
CA PRO A 59 -21.25 16.71 -2.03
C PRO A 59 -20.75 15.93 -0.81
N TYR A 60 -19.67 16.42 -0.19
CA TYR A 60 -19.11 15.98 1.09
C TYR A 60 -18.83 14.47 1.18
N ASN A 61 -17.61 14.09 0.80
CA ASN A 61 -17.10 12.76 1.14
C ASN A 61 -16.81 12.74 2.64
N ASN A 62 -17.64 12.01 3.39
CA ASN A 62 -17.45 11.79 4.82
C ASN A 62 -16.84 10.41 5.05
N CYS A 63 -15.93 10.30 6.01
CA CYS A 63 -15.46 9.01 6.50
C CYS A 63 -16.42 8.48 7.57
N VAL A 64 -16.87 7.24 7.42
CA VAL A 64 -17.78 6.58 8.36
C VAL A 64 -17.33 5.15 8.63
N ILE A 65 -17.90 4.51 9.65
CA ILE A 65 -17.72 3.08 9.87
C ILE A 65 -18.27 2.29 8.68
N ASP A 66 -17.47 1.35 8.18
CA ASP A 66 -17.96 0.39 7.20
C ASP A 66 -18.87 -0.65 7.86
N LYS A 67 -20.17 -0.44 7.71
CA LYS A 67 -21.21 -1.33 8.25
C LYS A 67 -21.21 -2.73 7.64
N SER A 68 -20.51 -2.95 6.53
CA SER A 68 -20.32 -4.31 6.01
C SER A 68 -19.38 -5.15 6.87
N ILE A 69 -18.56 -4.52 7.70
CA ILE A 69 -17.61 -5.18 8.62
C ILE A 69 -18.00 -4.96 10.08
N LEU A 70 -18.19 -3.71 10.48
CA LEU A 70 -18.47 -3.33 11.86
C LEU A 70 -19.91 -2.84 11.97
N ASN A 71 -20.78 -3.71 12.45
CA ASN A 71 -22.22 -3.48 12.60
C ASN A 71 -22.73 -4.06 13.92
N GLU A 72 -24.05 -4.07 14.11
CA GLU A 72 -24.65 -4.43 15.40
C GLU A 72 -24.43 -5.90 15.76
N ASP A 73 -24.26 -6.75 14.75
CA ASP A 73 -24.03 -8.19 14.90
C ASP A 73 -22.55 -8.50 15.14
N THR A 74 -21.64 -7.76 14.50
CA THR A 74 -20.19 -8.05 14.57
C THR A 74 -19.45 -7.31 15.67
N ILE A 75 -20.03 -6.27 16.28
CA ILE A 75 -19.32 -5.53 17.34
C ILE A 75 -19.03 -6.39 18.58
N ALA A 76 -19.86 -7.42 18.83
CA ALA A 76 -19.63 -8.39 19.88
C ALA A 76 -18.43 -9.33 19.60
N ASP A 77 -18.02 -9.46 18.33
CA ASP A 77 -16.87 -10.25 17.90
C ASP A 77 -15.54 -9.48 18.06
N MET A 78 -15.59 -8.21 18.45
CA MET A 78 -14.40 -7.44 18.79
C MET A 78 -13.83 -7.89 20.14
N SER A 79 -12.59 -8.37 20.17
CA SER A 79 -11.93 -8.82 21.39
C SER A 79 -11.66 -7.68 22.37
N ASP A 80 -11.36 -6.50 21.84
CA ASP A 80 -11.16 -5.27 22.61
C ASP A 80 -11.48 -4.06 21.72
N ILE A 81 -12.58 -3.36 22.02
CA ILE A 81 -13.01 -2.16 21.29
C ILE A 81 -11.97 -1.03 21.42
N GLY A 82 -11.33 -0.90 22.58
CA GLY A 82 -10.26 0.07 22.83
C GLY A 82 -9.07 -0.13 21.89
N LEU A 83 -8.48 -1.32 21.93
CA LEU A 83 -7.30 -1.65 21.12
C LEU A 83 -7.63 -1.79 19.63
N SER A 84 -8.73 -2.45 19.29
CA SER A 84 -9.03 -2.78 17.88
C SER A 84 -9.57 -1.58 17.09
N PHE A 85 -10.08 -0.55 17.74
CA PHE A 85 -10.60 0.65 17.09
C PHE A 85 -9.84 1.92 17.49
N PHE A 86 -9.83 2.28 18.78
CA PHE A 86 -9.29 3.57 19.21
C PHE A 86 -7.78 3.66 19.07
N ALA A 87 -7.02 2.57 19.30
CA ALA A 87 -5.58 2.59 19.07
C ALA A 87 -5.22 2.80 17.59
N LYS A 88 -5.99 2.23 16.67
CA LYS A 88 -5.81 2.43 15.22
C LYS A 88 -6.14 3.87 14.81
N LEU A 89 -7.29 4.38 15.26
CA LEU A 89 -7.72 5.76 15.02
C LEU A 89 -6.69 6.80 15.55
N CYS A 90 -6.03 6.45 16.65
CA CYS A 90 -4.99 7.22 17.31
C CYS A 90 -3.63 7.20 16.57
N GLY A 91 -3.18 6.03 16.13
CA GLY A 91 -1.86 5.84 15.53
C GLY A 91 -1.61 6.76 14.33
N ASN A 92 -2.64 6.94 13.50
CA ASN A 92 -2.59 7.82 12.34
C ASN A 92 -2.45 9.31 12.68
N ASN A 93 -2.78 9.70 13.92
CA ASN A 93 -2.63 11.07 14.42
C ASN A 93 -1.42 11.23 15.37
N ARG A 94 -0.39 10.38 15.23
CA ARG A 94 0.86 10.45 16.01
C ARG A 94 0.64 10.34 17.53
N GLY A 95 -0.35 9.56 17.96
CA GLY A 95 -0.58 9.31 19.39
C GLY A 95 -1.44 10.36 20.10
N ALA A 96 -2.04 11.30 19.37
CA ALA A 96 -2.96 12.29 19.93
C ALA A 96 -4.19 12.48 19.04
N PHE A 97 -5.37 12.62 19.63
CA PHE A 97 -6.51 13.22 18.95
C PHE A 97 -6.26 14.72 18.87
N VAL A 98 -5.65 15.18 17.78
CA VAL A 98 -5.73 16.59 17.38
C VAL A 98 -7.10 16.81 16.75
N LEU A 99 -8.13 16.67 17.58
CA LEU A 99 -9.40 17.31 17.29
C LEU A 99 -9.07 18.81 17.38
N ASP A 100 -9.72 19.66 16.59
CA ASP A 100 -9.76 21.11 16.85
C ASP A 100 -11.05 21.40 17.64
N PRO A 101 -11.19 20.89 18.89
CA PRO A 101 -12.39 21.13 19.65
C PRO A 101 -12.50 22.63 19.95
N PRO A 102 -13.73 23.15 20.10
CA PRO A 102 -13.96 24.57 20.39
C PRO A 102 -13.25 25.10 21.65
N ASP A 103 -12.76 24.21 22.52
CA ASP A 103 -12.03 24.54 23.74
C ASP A 103 -10.51 24.69 23.54
N GLY A 104 -9.97 24.40 22.35
CA GLY A 104 -8.57 24.57 22.00
C GLY A 104 -7.61 23.57 22.66
N ASN A 105 -8.13 22.47 23.23
CA ASN A 105 -7.32 21.45 23.90
C ASN A 105 -6.97 20.29 22.95
N THR A 106 -5.76 19.74 23.07
CA THR A 106 -5.38 18.48 22.44
C THR A 106 -5.68 17.33 23.40
N TYR A 107 -6.30 16.27 22.89
CA TYR A 107 -6.69 15.12 23.70
C TYR A 107 -5.81 13.91 23.37
N GLY A 108 -5.43 13.15 24.39
CA GLY A 108 -4.70 11.90 24.19
C GLY A 108 -5.64 10.79 23.72
N CYS A 109 -5.10 9.69 23.21
CA CYS A 109 -5.93 8.63 22.63
C CYS A 109 -6.81 7.86 23.63
N GLY A 110 -6.48 7.98 24.92
CA GLY A 110 -7.28 7.44 26.00
C GLY A 110 -8.21 8.46 26.66
N SER A 111 -8.26 9.72 26.21
CA SER A 111 -9.13 10.74 26.80
C SER A 111 -10.00 11.41 25.75
N PHE A 112 -11.29 11.53 26.03
CA PHE A 112 -12.22 12.14 25.09
C PHE A 112 -12.49 13.60 25.45
N PRO A 113 -12.70 14.49 24.46
CA PRO A 113 -13.19 15.82 24.75
C PRO A 113 -14.54 15.73 25.48
N PRO A 114 -14.79 16.57 26.50
CA PRO A 114 -16.07 16.57 27.23
C PRO A 114 -17.28 16.71 26.30
N SER A 115 -17.14 17.44 25.19
CA SER A 115 -18.18 17.57 24.16
C SER A 115 -18.55 16.25 23.49
N PHE A 116 -17.67 15.26 23.42
CA PHE A 116 -18.00 13.92 22.92
C PHE A 116 -18.69 13.09 24.00
N SER A 117 -18.30 13.28 25.26
CA SER A 117 -18.86 12.54 26.39
C SER A 117 -20.34 12.84 26.65
N THR A 118 -20.85 13.99 26.18
CA THR A 118 -22.23 14.46 26.44
C THR A 118 -23.13 14.54 25.21
N ASN A 119 -22.59 14.47 23.98
CA ASN A 119 -23.37 14.66 22.74
C ASN A 119 -23.80 13.37 22.04
N VAL A 120 -23.57 12.22 22.66
CA VAL A 120 -24.24 11.01 22.22
C VAL A 120 -25.67 11.14 22.76
N VAL A 121 -26.58 11.70 21.96
CA VAL A 121 -28.03 11.66 22.22
C VAL A 121 -28.59 10.99 20.99
N ASP A 122 -29.35 9.90 21.17
CA ASP A 122 -29.94 9.21 20.02
C ASP A 122 -30.93 10.20 19.37
N PRO A 123 -30.70 10.64 18.12
CA PRO A 123 -31.60 11.59 17.48
C PRO A 123 -32.99 11.00 17.21
N THR A 124 -33.17 9.68 17.38
CA THR A 124 -34.43 8.98 17.15
C THR A 124 -35.29 8.80 18.41
N THR A 125 -34.74 9.01 19.62
CA THR A 125 -35.53 9.05 20.85
C THR A 125 -36.23 10.40 20.97
N THR A 126 -37.38 10.53 20.32
CA THR A 126 -38.30 11.68 20.48
C THR A 126 -39.26 11.54 21.66
N ASP A 127 -39.09 10.52 22.50
CA ASP A 127 -40.02 10.23 23.59
C ASP A 127 -39.62 11.01 24.85
N ASP A 128 -40.51 11.92 25.25
CA ASP A 128 -40.45 12.80 26.44
C ASP A 128 -40.38 12.04 27.80
N ASP A 129 -40.15 10.71 27.80
CA ASP A 129 -40.27 9.82 28.97
C ASP A 129 -38.98 9.05 29.34
N VAL A 130 -37.83 9.38 28.74
CA VAL A 130 -36.56 8.81 29.19
C VAL A 130 -35.96 9.75 30.23
N ASP A 131 -35.91 9.29 31.49
CA ASP A 131 -34.89 9.71 32.45
C ASP A 131 -33.53 9.38 31.80
N ASP A 132 -33.07 10.28 30.90
CA ASP A 132 -31.79 10.21 30.21
C ASP A 132 -30.72 10.42 31.29
N ASP A 133 -30.37 9.32 31.96
CA ASP A 133 -29.09 9.21 32.63
C ASP A 133 -28.05 9.58 31.59
N ASN A 134 -27.47 10.77 31.74
CA ASN A 134 -26.35 11.26 30.94
C ASN A 134 -25.20 10.26 31.15
N ILE A 135 -25.18 9.18 30.38
CA ILE A 135 -24.10 8.20 30.37
C ILE A 135 -22.89 8.92 29.79
N MET A 136 -22.06 9.47 30.68
CA MET A 136 -20.85 10.19 30.31
C MET A 136 -19.78 9.20 29.85
N ILE A 137 -19.44 9.25 28.57
CA ILE A 137 -18.35 8.45 27.99
C ILE A 137 -17.06 9.27 28.05
N SER A 138 -16.26 9.09 29.09
CA SER A 138 -15.01 9.88 29.28
C SER A 138 -13.82 9.37 28.48
N ASP A 139 -13.80 8.08 28.13
CA ASP A 139 -12.67 7.42 27.49
C ASP A 139 -13.07 6.10 26.80
N SER A 140 -12.15 5.54 26.02
CA SER A 140 -12.33 4.31 25.25
C SER A 140 -12.58 3.09 26.15
N VAL A 141 -11.97 3.07 27.34
CA VAL A 141 -12.14 2.01 28.33
C VAL A 141 -13.57 2.03 28.90
N HIS A 142 -14.15 3.21 29.10
CA HIS A 142 -15.54 3.37 29.53
C HIS A 142 -16.54 2.89 28.47
N VAL A 143 -16.28 3.11 27.17
CA VAL A 143 -17.12 2.52 26.10
C VAL A 143 -17.16 1.00 26.23
N ALA A 144 -15.99 0.36 26.34
CA ALA A 144 -15.89 -1.09 26.45
C ALA A 144 -16.60 -1.62 27.72
N LYS A 145 -16.41 -0.96 28.87
CA LYS A 145 -17.06 -1.34 30.13
C LYS A 145 -18.58 -1.19 30.09
N LEU A 146 -19.09 -0.09 29.54
CA LEU A 146 -20.53 0.15 29.42
C LEU A 146 -21.18 -0.88 28.49
N TYR A 147 -20.52 -1.22 27.38
CA TYR A 147 -21.01 -2.25 26.46
C TYR A 147 -21.00 -3.64 27.10
N ALA A 148 -19.88 -4.04 27.71
CA ALA A 148 -19.77 -5.33 28.41
C ALA A 148 -20.76 -5.46 29.58
N GLY A 149 -21.09 -4.36 30.25
CA GLY A 149 -22.11 -4.31 31.31
C GLY A 149 -23.55 -4.35 30.80
N GLY A 150 -23.78 -4.24 29.49
CA GLY A 150 -25.12 -4.12 28.90
C GLY A 150 -25.77 -2.75 29.12
N ASN A 151 -25.02 -1.74 29.56
CA ASN A 151 -25.52 -0.40 29.82
C ASN A 151 -25.75 0.40 28.53
N ILE A 152 -25.11 0.03 27.43
CA ILE A 152 -25.31 0.60 26.09
C ILE A 152 -25.46 -0.53 25.07
N THR A 153 -26.30 -0.31 24.05
CA THR A 153 -26.55 -1.28 22.98
C THR A 153 -25.44 -1.27 21.92
N SER A 154 -25.35 -2.32 21.09
CA SER A 154 -24.45 -2.36 19.93
C SER A 154 -24.64 -1.16 19.01
N SER A 155 -25.90 -0.80 18.69
CA SER A 155 -26.24 0.36 17.87
C SER A 155 -25.69 1.67 18.46
N ARG A 156 -25.77 1.80 19.79
CA ARG A 156 -25.27 2.96 20.50
C ARG A 156 -23.75 3.05 20.43
N VAL A 157 -23.04 1.93 20.63
CA VAL A 157 -21.58 1.89 20.49
C VAL A 157 -21.17 2.30 19.08
N LEU A 158 -21.80 1.75 18.05
CA LEU A 158 -21.50 2.11 16.65
C LEU A 158 -21.70 3.60 16.38
N SER A 159 -22.76 4.21 16.92
CA SER A 159 -22.98 5.65 16.80
C SER A 159 -21.84 6.45 17.42
N VAL A 160 -21.37 6.05 18.60
CA VAL A 160 -20.23 6.69 19.29
C VAL A 160 -18.98 6.57 18.43
N LEU A 161 -18.62 5.35 18.05
CA LEU A 161 -17.43 5.06 17.23
C LEU A 161 -17.48 5.85 15.91
N ASN A 162 -18.64 5.91 15.25
CA ASN A 162 -18.79 6.62 13.99
C ASN A 162 -18.60 8.13 14.13
N SER A 163 -19.09 8.73 15.22
CA SER A 163 -18.82 10.14 15.52
C SER A 163 -17.33 10.43 15.69
N TYR A 164 -16.56 9.48 16.26
CA TYR A 164 -15.10 9.62 16.35
C TYR A 164 -14.41 9.51 14.99
N VAL A 165 -14.80 8.55 14.15
CA VAL A 165 -14.27 8.44 12.78
C VAL A 165 -14.45 9.75 12.04
N MET A 166 -15.66 10.30 12.05
CA MET A 166 -15.98 11.55 11.38
C MET A 166 -15.16 12.71 11.93
N ALA A 167 -15.05 12.83 13.25
CA ALA A 167 -14.33 13.94 13.87
C ALA A 167 -12.82 13.92 13.61
N VAL A 168 -12.21 12.73 13.64
CA VAL A 168 -10.79 12.54 13.31
C VAL A 168 -10.52 12.80 11.83
N TYR A 169 -11.43 12.34 10.98
CA TYR A 169 -11.36 12.62 9.55
C TYR A 169 -11.46 14.13 9.25
N ASP A 170 -12.39 14.82 9.91
CA ASP A 170 -12.61 16.26 9.77
C ASP A 170 -11.43 17.09 10.31
N SER A 171 -10.71 16.56 11.31
CA SER A 171 -9.55 17.24 11.92
C SER A 171 -8.24 17.00 11.19
N THR A 172 -8.21 16.08 10.23
CA THR A 172 -7.02 15.83 9.41
C THR A 172 -6.82 17.01 8.45
N ASP A 173 -5.86 17.88 8.79
CA ASP A 173 -5.52 19.06 7.99
C ASP A 173 -5.08 18.63 6.58
N ASP A 174 -5.75 19.18 5.56
CA ASP A 174 -5.47 18.91 4.16
C ASP A 174 -4.36 19.82 3.60
N GLY A 175 -3.77 20.69 4.44
CA GLY A 175 -2.78 21.68 4.01
C GLY A 175 -3.36 22.72 3.03
N GLY A 176 -4.70 22.71 2.85
CA GLY A 176 -5.41 23.37 1.76
C GLY A 176 -6.62 24.20 2.22
N GLY A 177 -6.73 24.53 3.51
CA GLY A 177 -7.76 25.44 4.05
C GLY A 177 -9.21 24.97 3.80
N GLY A 178 -9.38 23.68 3.54
CA GLY A 178 -10.59 23.08 3.01
C GLY A 178 -11.11 21.91 3.82
N GLY A 179 -10.79 21.81 5.13
CA GLY A 179 -11.41 20.94 6.13
C GLY A 179 -12.05 19.66 5.59
N GLY A 180 -11.24 18.61 5.49
CA GLY A 180 -11.61 17.29 5.01
C GLY A 180 -10.38 16.67 4.35
N GLY A 181 -9.91 15.53 4.85
CA GLY A 181 -8.65 14.86 4.47
C GLY A 181 -8.52 14.40 3.00
N GLY A 182 -9.16 15.05 2.03
CA GLY A 182 -9.09 14.73 0.60
C GLY A 182 -7.70 14.85 -0.03
N GLY A 183 -6.71 15.41 0.68
CA GLY A 183 -5.30 15.39 0.29
C GLY A 183 -4.49 14.21 0.85
N ASN A 184 -4.98 13.52 1.89
CA ASN A 184 -4.27 12.43 2.55
C ASN A 184 -4.97 11.09 2.25
N PRO A 185 -4.31 10.16 1.52
CA PRO A 185 -4.89 8.86 1.18
C PRO A 185 -5.19 7.95 2.40
N TYR A 186 -4.69 8.30 3.58
CA TYR A 186 -4.88 7.55 4.83
C TYR A 186 -5.82 8.26 5.82
N ALA A 187 -6.42 9.40 5.45
CA ALA A 187 -7.22 10.18 6.39
C ALA A 187 -8.44 9.41 6.94
N CYS A 188 -9.00 8.48 6.15
CA CYS A 188 -10.14 7.66 6.55
C CYS A 188 -9.72 6.29 7.10
N ASP A 189 -8.44 6.07 7.37
CA ASP A 189 -8.00 4.77 7.87
C ASP A 189 -8.26 4.59 9.37
N VAL A 190 -8.98 3.51 9.68
CA VAL A 190 -9.20 2.99 11.05
C VAL A 190 -8.82 1.50 11.05
N GLY A 191 -7.66 1.19 10.48
CA GLY A 191 -7.19 -0.14 10.07
C GLY A 191 -8.29 -0.99 9.45
N GLY A 192 -8.85 -0.45 8.36
CA GLY A 192 -9.83 -1.11 7.51
C GLY A 192 -11.28 -1.10 7.99
N LEU A 193 -11.58 -0.52 9.17
CA LEU A 193 -12.94 -0.49 9.77
C LEU A 193 -13.81 0.67 9.30
N ALA A 194 -13.22 1.65 8.61
CA ALA A 194 -13.91 2.81 8.08
C ALA A 194 -13.82 2.84 6.55
N THR A 195 -14.78 3.53 5.94
CA THR A 195 -14.93 3.69 4.50
C THR A 195 -15.38 5.12 4.19
N LEU A 196 -15.06 5.55 2.98
CA LEU A 196 -15.55 6.82 2.43
C LEU A 196 -17.00 6.66 1.92
N VAL A 197 -17.88 7.58 2.29
CA VAL A 197 -19.28 7.65 1.80
C VAL A 197 -19.41 8.67 0.68
N GLY A 198 -20.34 8.42 -0.25
CA GLY A 198 -20.61 9.30 -1.39
C GLY A 198 -19.95 8.84 -2.69
N CYS A 199 -19.21 7.74 -2.64
CA CYS A 199 -18.53 7.13 -3.78
C CYS A 199 -19.49 6.31 -4.69
N ASP A 200 -20.66 5.91 -4.16
CA ASP A 200 -21.62 5.04 -4.85
C ASP A 200 -22.18 5.67 -6.15
N GLY A 201 -22.27 7.00 -6.20
CA GLY A 201 -22.72 7.72 -7.40
C GLY A 201 -21.78 7.54 -8.59
N ARG A 202 -20.46 7.40 -8.35
CA ARG A 202 -19.46 7.12 -9.39
C ARG A 202 -19.41 5.64 -9.74
N ARG A 203 -19.50 4.74 -8.76
CA ARG A 203 -19.56 3.28 -9.00
C ARG A 203 -20.73 2.87 -9.90
N ARG A 204 -21.87 3.57 -9.83
CA ARG A 204 -23.07 3.27 -10.65
C ARG A 204 -23.29 4.18 -11.86
N GLY A 205 -22.72 5.38 -11.88
CA GLY A 205 -22.98 6.38 -12.94
C GLY A 205 -22.25 6.13 -14.25
N GLY A 206 -21.22 5.28 -14.26
CA GLY A 206 -20.39 4.96 -15.43
C GLY A 206 -20.69 3.59 -16.05
N GLY A 207 -21.96 3.21 -16.20
CA GLY A 207 -22.34 1.96 -16.88
C GLY A 207 -21.93 0.71 -16.11
N SER A 208 -22.91 0.10 -15.44
CA SER A 208 -22.79 -1.21 -14.75
C SER A 208 -22.18 -2.34 -15.61
N ASP A 209 -22.05 -2.15 -16.92
CA ASP A 209 -21.45 -3.10 -17.87
C ASP A 209 -19.92 -2.99 -17.99
N ARG A 210 -19.27 -1.91 -17.51
CA ARG A 210 -17.81 -1.70 -17.69
C ARG A 210 -16.94 -2.35 -16.60
N ALA A 211 -17.44 -2.42 -15.37
CA ALA A 211 -16.68 -2.99 -14.25
C ALA A 211 -16.73 -4.53 -14.27
N ALA A 212 -17.91 -5.13 -14.49
CA ALA A 212 -18.10 -6.58 -14.37
C ALA A 212 -17.30 -7.44 -15.38
N THR A 213 -16.91 -6.87 -16.53
CA THR A 213 -16.09 -7.55 -17.55
C THR A 213 -14.59 -7.35 -17.39
N THR A 214 -14.15 -6.47 -16.48
CA THR A 214 -12.73 -6.04 -16.39
C THR A 214 -12.16 -6.14 -14.97
N THR A 215 -12.94 -6.57 -13.96
CA THR A 215 -12.43 -6.74 -12.59
C THR A 215 -11.54 -7.97 -12.49
N ALA A 216 -10.25 -7.75 -12.25
CA ALA A 216 -9.26 -8.76 -11.96
C ALA A 216 -9.33 -9.22 -10.49
N ALA A 217 -10.50 -9.75 -10.09
CA ALA A 217 -10.84 -10.11 -8.71
C ALA A 217 -9.80 -11.03 -8.03
N ALA A 218 -9.14 -11.90 -8.78
CA ALA A 218 -8.01 -12.69 -8.29
C ALA A 218 -7.03 -12.97 -9.44
N SER A 219 -5.78 -12.53 -9.26
CA SER A 219 -4.71 -12.72 -10.24
C SER A 219 -3.47 -13.38 -9.66
N THR A 220 -2.67 -13.98 -10.52
CA THR A 220 -1.35 -14.50 -10.17
C THR A 220 -0.36 -14.29 -11.32
N SER A 221 0.91 -14.03 -10.99
CA SER A 221 1.97 -13.79 -11.97
C SER A 221 2.63 -15.09 -12.43
N THR A 222 2.96 -15.19 -13.73
CA THR A 222 3.86 -16.21 -14.26
C THR A 222 5.30 -15.72 -14.12
N SER A 223 6.06 -16.22 -13.16
CA SER A 223 7.44 -15.80 -12.81
C SER A 223 8.53 -16.00 -13.90
N SER A 224 8.22 -16.53 -15.08
CA SER A 224 9.21 -17.11 -15.99
C SER A 224 10.04 -16.16 -16.86
N PHE A 225 9.56 -14.94 -17.14
CA PHE A 225 10.13 -14.12 -18.24
C PHE A 225 11.10 -13.02 -17.78
N SER A 226 11.10 -12.68 -16.50
CA SER A 226 12.10 -11.78 -15.91
C SER A 226 12.19 -12.10 -14.43
N ILE A 227 13.28 -12.74 -14.04
CA ILE A 227 13.61 -13.01 -12.64
C ILE A 227 14.09 -11.72 -11.95
N GLU A 228 14.56 -10.73 -12.70
CA GLU A 228 15.12 -9.50 -12.13
C GLU A 228 14.06 -8.64 -11.41
N ASP A 229 12.84 -8.53 -11.96
CA ASP A 229 11.75 -7.76 -11.34
C ASP A 229 11.02 -8.50 -10.20
N VAL A 230 11.22 -9.82 -10.08
CA VAL A 230 10.63 -10.63 -9.01
C VAL A 230 11.68 -11.09 -8.00
N GLY A 231 12.98 -10.88 -8.25
CA GLY A 231 14.07 -11.26 -7.34
C GLY A 231 14.15 -12.77 -7.03
N ILE A 232 13.48 -13.62 -7.82
CA ILE A 232 13.26 -15.02 -7.42
C ILE A 232 14.34 -15.94 -7.97
N VAL A 233 15.33 -16.18 -7.11
CA VAL A 233 16.26 -17.32 -7.14
C VAL A 233 17.22 -17.34 -8.33
N ARG A 234 18.44 -17.78 -8.03
CA ARG A 234 19.64 -17.82 -8.87
C ARG A 234 19.59 -18.83 -10.02
N VAL A 235 18.46 -18.90 -10.72
CA VAL A 235 18.27 -19.75 -11.89
C VAL A 235 18.39 -18.87 -13.11
N ASP A 236 19.18 -19.29 -14.08
CA ASP A 236 19.15 -18.67 -15.40
C ASP A 236 17.69 -18.56 -15.87
N PRO A 237 17.27 -17.41 -16.43
CA PRO A 237 15.89 -17.25 -16.91
C PRO A 237 15.58 -18.37 -17.89
N LEU A 238 14.41 -18.99 -17.70
CA LEU A 238 13.97 -20.11 -18.53
C LEU A 238 14.02 -19.73 -20.01
N ALA A 239 14.54 -20.64 -20.81
CA ALA A 239 14.42 -20.51 -22.26
C ALA A 239 12.93 -20.54 -22.64
N MET A 240 12.58 -19.84 -23.72
CA MET A 240 11.16 -19.62 -24.05
C MET A 240 10.37 -20.92 -24.29
N ASP A 241 11.02 -21.95 -24.81
CA ASP A 241 10.49 -23.31 -24.93
C ASP A 241 10.28 -23.97 -23.56
N GLU A 242 11.21 -23.83 -22.64
CA GLU A 242 11.07 -24.30 -21.25
C GLU A 242 9.90 -23.60 -20.54
N VAL A 243 9.63 -22.33 -20.83
CA VAL A 243 8.46 -21.62 -20.27
C VAL A 243 7.14 -22.27 -20.71
N VAL A 244 7.06 -22.70 -21.97
CA VAL A 244 5.88 -23.39 -22.51
C VAL A 244 5.69 -24.75 -21.82
N GLU A 245 6.75 -25.42 -21.44
CA GLU A 245 6.65 -26.69 -20.71
C GLU A 245 6.32 -26.46 -19.23
N PHE A 246 6.96 -25.45 -18.63
CA PHE A 246 6.78 -25.09 -17.23
C PHE A 246 5.34 -24.66 -16.94
N TYR A 247 4.69 -23.83 -17.78
CA TYR A 247 3.29 -23.41 -17.59
C TYR A 247 2.30 -24.23 -18.44
N SER A 248 2.00 -25.44 -18.03
CA SER A 248 1.10 -26.36 -18.74
C SER A 248 -0.38 -25.92 -18.69
N THR A 249 -1.24 -26.48 -19.54
CA THR A 249 -2.70 -26.29 -19.45
C THR A 249 -3.27 -26.73 -18.09
N ARG A 250 -2.62 -27.68 -17.40
CA ARG A 250 -3.03 -28.12 -16.06
C ARG A 250 -2.89 -27.00 -15.04
N ASP A 251 -1.87 -26.16 -15.15
CA ASP A 251 -1.66 -24.99 -14.29
C ASP A 251 -2.81 -23.99 -14.44
N PHE A 252 -3.13 -23.57 -15.67
CA PHE A 252 -4.24 -22.65 -15.94
C PHE A 252 -5.59 -23.21 -15.47
N ARG A 253 -5.84 -24.50 -15.66
CA ARG A 253 -7.05 -25.16 -15.14
C ARG A 253 -7.11 -25.09 -13.61
N ARG A 254 -5.98 -25.27 -12.94
CA ARG A 254 -5.89 -25.24 -11.48
C ARG A 254 -6.12 -23.82 -10.95
N MET A 255 -5.52 -22.82 -11.58
CA MET A 255 -5.79 -21.40 -11.30
C MET A 255 -7.29 -21.10 -11.39
N SER A 256 -7.92 -21.48 -12.51
CA SER A 256 -9.36 -21.28 -12.75
C SER A 256 -10.23 -21.96 -11.67
N ARG A 257 -9.90 -23.21 -11.30
CA ARG A 257 -10.61 -23.94 -10.22
C ARG A 257 -10.46 -23.31 -8.84
N MET A 258 -9.34 -22.64 -8.57
CA MET A 258 -9.11 -21.90 -7.33
C MET A 258 -9.83 -20.54 -7.31
N GLY A 259 -10.46 -20.14 -8.41
CA GLY A 259 -11.13 -18.86 -8.55
C GLY A 259 -10.24 -17.72 -9.03
N VAL A 260 -9.00 -18.00 -9.44
CA VAL A 260 -8.20 -17.02 -10.21
C VAL A 260 -8.93 -16.76 -11.52
N ASN A 261 -9.12 -15.50 -11.88
CA ASN A 261 -9.81 -15.10 -13.11
C ASN A 261 -8.89 -14.35 -14.10
N VAL A 262 -7.73 -13.89 -13.65
CA VAL A 262 -6.75 -13.17 -14.47
C VAL A 262 -5.34 -13.72 -14.25
N VAL A 263 -4.58 -13.96 -15.30
CA VAL A 263 -3.15 -14.27 -15.21
C VAL A 263 -2.33 -13.05 -15.57
N ARG A 264 -1.25 -12.80 -14.81
CA ARG A 264 -0.27 -11.78 -15.15
C ARG A 264 0.92 -12.43 -15.82
N ILE A 265 1.26 -11.91 -16.99
CA ILE A 265 2.36 -12.42 -17.79
C ILE A 265 3.40 -11.30 -17.86
N PRO A 266 4.41 -11.29 -16.98
CA PRO A 266 5.56 -10.41 -17.12
C PRO A 266 6.27 -10.73 -18.43
N VAL A 267 6.74 -9.72 -19.14
CA VAL A 267 7.44 -9.83 -20.42
C VAL A 267 8.48 -8.72 -20.51
N PRO A 268 9.75 -9.04 -20.77
CA PRO A 268 10.77 -8.02 -20.92
C PRO A 268 10.47 -7.17 -22.16
N CYS A 269 10.59 -5.83 -22.06
CA CYS A 269 10.26 -4.90 -23.14
C CYS A 269 10.96 -5.25 -24.47
N ARG A 270 12.19 -5.78 -24.41
CA ARG A 270 12.97 -6.23 -25.58
C ARG A 270 12.30 -7.30 -26.43
N ALA A 271 11.31 -8.02 -25.89
CA ALA A 271 10.52 -9.00 -26.63
C ALA A 271 9.80 -8.38 -27.84
N PHE A 272 9.59 -7.05 -27.82
CA PHE A 272 8.87 -6.30 -28.83
C PHE A 272 9.78 -5.39 -29.67
N ASP A 273 11.09 -5.68 -29.72
CA ASP A 273 12.05 -4.97 -30.57
C ASP A 273 12.04 -5.54 -32.00
N ASP A 274 11.31 -4.89 -32.91
CA ASP A 274 11.19 -5.32 -34.32
C ASP A 274 12.46 -5.05 -35.15
N ASP A 275 13.36 -4.17 -34.68
CA ASP A 275 14.48 -3.65 -35.48
C ASP A 275 15.75 -4.49 -35.38
N ARG A 276 15.83 -5.46 -34.45
CA ARG A 276 16.94 -6.42 -34.40
C ARG A 276 16.75 -7.49 -35.48
N ARG A 277 16.97 -7.10 -36.74
CA ARG A 277 17.60 -8.03 -37.68
C ARG A 277 18.95 -8.36 -37.09
N TYR A 278 19.04 -9.46 -36.35
CA TYR A 278 20.31 -10.15 -36.23
C TYR A 278 20.72 -10.46 -37.67
N ASP A 279 21.70 -9.73 -38.18
CA ASP A 279 22.33 -10.05 -39.45
C ASP A 279 22.90 -11.47 -39.28
N ASP A 280 22.14 -12.44 -39.79
CA ASP A 280 22.29 -13.89 -39.65
C ASP A 280 23.55 -14.45 -40.37
N ASP A 281 24.58 -13.62 -40.58
CA ASP A 281 25.74 -13.97 -41.40
C ASP A 281 26.85 -14.73 -40.64
N ASP A 282 26.76 -14.88 -39.31
CA ASP A 282 27.66 -15.74 -38.53
C ASP A 282 27.04 -17.13 -38.32
N ASP A 283 27.05 -17.93 -39.40
CA ASP A 283 26.66 -19.35 -39.50
C ASP A 283 27.65 -20.29 -38.78
N ASP A 284 28.09 -19.93 -37.57
CA ASP A 284 28.99 -20.73 -36.75
C ASP A 284 28.21 -21.74 -35.89
N GLY A 285 27.45 -22.64 -36.55
CA GLY A 285 27.11 -24.03 -36.17
C GLY A 285 26.75 -24.42 -34.71
N GLY A 286 26.62 -23.50 -33.77
CA GLY A 286 26.32 -23.73 -32.37
C GLY A 286 24.83 -23.56 -32.16
N GLY A 287 24.11 -24.66 -31.94
CA GLY A 287 22.66 -24.72 -31.73
C GLY A 287 22.18 -24.07 -30.42
N GLY A 288 22.70 -22.90 -30.05
CA GLY A 288 22.13 -22.08 -29.00
C GLY A 288 20.76 -21.57 -29.43
N VAL A 289 19.74 -21.85 -28.63
CA VAL A 289 18.38 -21.34 -28.80
C VAL A 289 18.46 -19.81 -28.83
N LYS A 290 18.26 -19.20 -30.00
CA LYS A 290 18.25 -17.74 -30.14
C LYS A 290 16.98 -17.23 -29.44
N ASN A 291 17.16 -16.54 -28.31
CA ASN A 291 16.12 -15.77 -27.63
C ASN A 291 15.76 -14.51 -28.44
N ASP A 292 15.30 -14.70 -29.68
CA ASP A 292 14.81 -13.60 -30.50
C ASP A 292 13.41 -13.14 -30.03
N GLY A 293 13.06 -11.88 -30.28
CA GLY A 293 11.77 -11.32 -29.85
C GLY A 293 10.57 -12.12 -30.39
N ARG A 294 10.73 -12.79 -31.53
CA ARG A 294 9.68 -13.64 -32.14
C ARG A 294 9.41 -14.89 -31.30
N GLY A 295 10.45 -15.52 -30.76
CA GLY A 295 10.32 -16.66 -29.84
C GLY A 295 9.52 -16.29 -28.59
N ILE A 296 9.78 -15.12 -28.02
CA ILE A 296 9.07 -14.62 -26.84
C ILE A 296 7.59 -14.33 -27.19
N ALA A 297 7.32 -13.58 -28.26
CA ALA A 297 5.96 -13.27 -28.69
C ALA A 297 5.13 -14.53 -29.00
N ARG A 298 5.74 -15.54 -29.63
CA ARG A 298 5.11 -16.84 -29.89
C ARG A 298 4.76 -17.56 -28.58
N THR A 299 5.67 -17.54 -27.62
CA THR A 299 5.48 -18.16 -26.30
C THR A 299 4.32 -17.50 -25.55
N ILE A 300 4.28 -16.17 -25.54
CA ILE A 300 3.16 -15.41 -24.95
C ILE A 300 1.84 -15.81 -25.61
N ALA A 301 1.79 -15.90 -26.94
CA ALA A 301 0.58 -16.32 -27.66
C ALA A 301 0.10 -17.73 -27.26
N ILE A 302 1.02 -18.67 -27.00
CA ILE A 302 0.70 -20.01 -26.51
C ILE A 302 0.10 -19.94 -25.10
N LEU A 303 0.70 -19.15 -24.19
CA LEU A 303 0.19 -18.98 -22.83
C LEU A 303 -1.19 -18.31 -22.83
N LEU A 304 -1.41 -17.28 -23.66
CA LEU A 304 -2.71 -16.64 -23.84
C LEU A 304 -3.76 -17.62 -24.37
N GLY A 305 -3.40 -18.48 -25.32
CA GLY A 305 -4.30 -19.53 -25.81
C GLY A 305 -4.69 -20.53 -24.71
N ARG A 306 -3.76 -20.90 -23.83
CA ARG A 306 -4.05 -21.78 -22.68
C ARG A 306 -4.95 -21.09 -21.65
N ALA A 307 -4.69 -19.82 -21.36
CA ALA A 307 -5.53 -19.00 -20.48
C ALA A 307 -6.97 -18.90 -21.02
N GLU A 308 -7.12 -18.60 -22.32
CA GLU A 308 -8.43 -18.49 -22.98
C GLU A 308 -9.24 -19.79 -22.92
N VAL A 309 -8.60 -20.94 -23.15
CA VAL A 309 -9.24 -22.26 -23.07
C VAL A 309 -9.82 -22.54 -21.68
N GLU A 310 -9.16 -22.10 -20.62
CA GLU A 310 -9.60 -22.29 -19.23
C GLU A 310 -10.43 -21.09 -18.70
N GLY A 311 -10.81 -20.16 -19.59
CA GLY A 311 -11.70 -19.03 -19.29
C GLY A 311 -11.04 -17.87 -18.56
N LEU A 312 -9.71 -17.84 -18.50
CA LEU A 312 -8.92 -16.81 -17.82
C LEU A 312 -8.68 -15.61 -18.74
N LYS A 313 -8.62 -14.41 -18.16
CA LYS A 313 -8.11 -13.20 -18.82
C LYS A 313 -6.63 -13.02 -18.52
N ALA A 314 -5.99 -12.08 -19.20
CA ALA A 314 -4.58 -11.78 -19.00
C ALA A 314 -4.33 -10.28 -18.83
N ILE A 315 -3.33 -9.97 -18.00
CA ILE A 315 -2.65 -8.68 -17.97
C ILE A 315 -1.23 -8.94 -18.46
N LEU A 316 -0.82 -8.20 -19.47
CA LEU A 316 0.55 -8.24 -19.97
C LEU A 316 1.37 -7.22 -19.19
N THR A 317 2.36 -7.65 -18.42
CA THR A 317 3.19 -6.76 -17.58
C THR A 317 4.54 -6.55 -18.24
N LEU A 318 4.84 -5.32 -18.62
CA LEU A 318 6.13 -4.99 -19.22
C LEU A 318 7.19 -4.80 -18.15
N VAL A 319 8.27 -5.57 -18.28
CA VAL A 319 9.45 -5.48 -17.42
C VAL A 319 10.53 -4.69 -18.15
N GLY A 320 10.94 -3.57 -17.54
CA GLY A 320 12.05 -2.78 -18.05
C GLY A 320 13.37 -3.49 -17.80
N GLU A 321 14.36 -3.29 -18.66
CA GLU A 321 15.74 -3.56 -18.25
C GLU A 321 16.12 -2.40 -17.31
N GLU A 322 16.54 -2.70 -16.08
CA GLU A 322 17.15 -1.66 -15.24
C GLU A 322 18.29 -1.07 -16.06
N GLU A 323 18.25 0.25 -16.29
CA GLU A 323 19.41 0.95 -16.83
C GLU A 323 20.50 0.79 -15.78
N VAL A 324 21.32 -0.26 -15.92
CA VAL A 324 22.52 -0.42 -15.14
C VAL A 324 23.29 0.86 -15.40
N GLU A 325 23.29 1.76 -14.42
CA GLU A 325 24.13 2.95 -14.44
C GLU A 325 25.56 2.41 -14.49
N GLU A 326 26.08 2.21 -15.70
CA GLU A 326 27.45 1.75 -15.89
C GLU A 326 28.34 2.79 -15.21
N ASP A 327 28.85 2.37 -14.06
CA ASP A 327 29.58 3.13 -13.06
C ASP A 327 30.89 3.62 -13.69
N GLY A 328 30.81 4.69 -14.49
CA GLY A 328 31.82 4.90 -15.54
C GLY A 328 31.79 6.23 -16.29
N GLY A 329 31.17 7.29 -15.77
CA GLY A 329 31.56 8.69 -16.00
C GLY A 329 31.59 9.24 -17.44
N ARG A 330 31.03 8.53 -18.43
CA ARG A 330 30.96 9.00 -19.82
C ARG A 330 29.52 9.28 -20.17
N SER A 331 29.03 10.46 -19.77
CA SER A 331 27.72 10.96 -20.18
C SER A 331 27.56 10.76 -21.69
N PRO A 332 26.56 10.00 -22.15
CA PRO A 332 26.30 9.84 -23.56
C PRO A 332 26.11 11.24 -24.13
N SER A 333 27.04 11.65 -24.99
CA SER A 333 27.02 12.97 -25.59
C SER A 333 25.68 13.16 -26.29
N SER A 334 24.97 14.20 -25.87
CA SER A 334 23.63 14.63 -26.29
C SER A 334 23.54 14.97 -27.78
N SER A 335 23.74 13.99 -28.66
CA SER A 335 23.44 14.15 -30.08
C SER A 335 21.94 14.03 -30.27
N SER A 336 21.31 15.19 -30.23
CA SER A 336 19.92 15.47 -30.56
C SER A 336 19.55 14.95 -31.95
N SER A 337 18.91 13.79 -32.01
CA SER A 337 17.97 13.47 -33.08
C SER A 337 16.74 12.82 -32.45
N SER A 338 15.58 13.25 -32.93
CA SER A 338 14.23 13.01 -32.40
C SER A 338 13.75 11.56 -32.52
N SER A 339 14.63 10.56 -32.42
CA SER A 339 14.23 9.16 -32.36
C SER A 339 13.66 8.89 -30.97
N SER A 340 12.40 8.46 -30.91
CA SER A 340 11.78 7.86 -29.72
C SER A 340 12.74 6.89 -29.06
N SER A 341 12.77 6.86 -27.72
CA SER A 341 13.67 5.95 -27.02
C SER A 341 13.38 4.49 -27.41
N PRO A 342 14.36 3.58 -27.37
CA PRO A 342 14.12 2.16 -27.62
C PRO A 342 12.96 1.60 -26.79
N LEU A 343 12.88 2.01 -25.52
CA LEU A 343 11.79 1.65 -24.61
C LEU A 343 10.42 2.13 -25.10
N GLU A 344 10.31 3.38 -25.57
CA GLU A 344 9.06 3.91 -26.14
C GLU A 344 8.60 3.07 -27.34
N ARG A 345 9.51 2.71 -28.26
CA ARG A 345 9.17 1.86 -29.40
C ARG A 345 8.68 0.47 -28.97
N GLN A 346 9.39 -0.15 -28.03
CA GLN A 346 9.02 -1.46 -27.48
C GLN A 346 7.65 -1.43 -26.80
N VAL A 347 7.33 -0.38 -26.02
CA VAL A 347 6.01 -0.20 -25.40
C VAL A 347 4.92 -0.02 -26.45
N GLY A 348 5.18 0.73 -27.53
CA GLY A 348 4.24 0.88 -28.65
C GLY A 348 3.93 -0.45 -29.36
N SER A 349 4.97 -1.25 -29.63
CA SER A 349 4.82 -2.59 -30.21
C SER A 349 4.09 -3.55 -29.26
N ALA A 350 4.41 -3.52 -27.96
CA ALA A 350 3.72 -4.30 -26.94
C ALA A 350 2.22 -3.95 -26.82
N ALA A 351 1.88 -2.65 -26.86
CA ALA A 351 0.49 -2.21 -26.87
C ALA A 351 -0.26 -2.76 -28.09
N THR A 352 0.36 -2.66 -29.27
CA THR A 352 -0.22 -3.18 -30.52
C THR A 352 -0.43 -4.70 -30.46
N PHE A 353 0.53 -5.43 -29.89
CA PHE A 353 0.39 -6.85 -29.61
C PHE A 353 -0.78 -7.12 -28.66
N ALA A 354 -0.84 -6.43 -27.52
CA ALA A 354 -1.90 -6.58 -26.54
C ALA A 354 -3.30 -6.39 -27.15
N MET A 355 -3.46 -5.36 -27.98
CA MET A 355 -4.71 -5.05 -28.67
C MET A 355 -5.13 -6.13 -29.69
N SER A 356 -4.15 -6.83 -30.28
CA SER A 356 -4.41 -7.95 -31.19
C SER A 356 -5.00 -9.17 -30.47
N TYR A 357 -4.80 -9.28 -29.15
CA TYR A 357 -5.33 -10.33 -28.27
C TYR A 357 -6.38 -9.81 -27.27
N ARG A 358 -7.10 -8.72 -27.61
CA ARG A 358 -8.09 -8.06 -26.72
C ARG A 358 -9.23 -8.95 -26.19
N THR A 359 -9.42 -10.15 -26.75
CA THR A 359 -10.39 -11.13 -26.21
C THR A 359 -9.89 -11.75 -24.91
N VAL A 360 -8.58 -11.84 -24.73
CA VAL A 360 -7.90 -12.43 -23.57
C VAL A 360 -7.21 -11.36 -22.74
N ILE A 361 -6.44 -10.47 -23.37
CA ILE A 361 -5.73 -9.38 -22.69
C ILE A 361 -6.70 -8.25 -22.37
N ILE A 362 -6.87 -7.98 -21.08
CA ILE A 362 -7.75 -6.92 -20.57
C ILE A 362 -6.98 -5.63 -20.24
N ALA A 363 -5.67 -5.73 -19.96
CA ALA A 363 -4.83 -4.57 -19.69
C ALA A 363 -3.36 -4.82 -20.04
N LEU A 364 -2.63 -3.72 -20.26
CA LEU A 364 -1.18 -3.67 -20.38
C LEU A 364 -0.64 -2.87 -19.19
N GLU A 365 0.22 -3.49 -18.39
CA GLU A 365 0.97 -2.79 -17.36
C GLU A 365 2.31 -2.30 -17.92
N LEU A 366 2.55 -0.99 -17.76
CA LEU A 366 3.76 -0.33 -18.25
C LEU A 366 4.95 -0.64 -17.33
N PRO A 367 6.20 -0.58 -17.82
CA PRO A 367 7.37 -0.80 -16.99
C PRO A 367 7.57 0.36 -15.99
N ARG A 368 8.23 0.07 -14.86
CA ARG A 368 8.65 1.11 -13.92
C ARG A 368 9.64 2.05 -14.60
N THR A 369 9.39 3.35 -14.55
CA THR A 369 10.27 4.38 -15.13
C THR A 369 10.12 5.70 -14.39
N SER A 370 11.12 6.57 -14.51
CA SER A 370 11.06 7.95 -14.02
C SER A 370 10.07 8.82 -14.83
N ASN A 371 9.75 8.44 -16.07
CA ASN A 371 8.85 9.18 -16.97
C ASN A 371 7.70 8.31 -17.54
N PRO A 372 6.73 7.88 -16.70
CA PRO A 372 5.64 7.02 -17.15
C PRO A 372 4.67 7.71 -18.11
N GLU A 373 4.57 9.05 -18.10
CA GLU A 373 3.70 9.83 -18.98
C GLU A 373 4.06 9.67 -20.46
N SER A 374 5.36 9.61 -20.78
CA SER A 374 5.77 9.41 -22.17
C SER A 374 5.37 8.03 -22.68
N LEU A 375 5.47 7.00 -21.83
CA LEU A 375 5.06 5.63 -22.15
C LEU A 375 3.55 5.51 -22.35
N VAL A 376 2.74 6.14 -21.48
CA VAL A 376 1.28 6.20 -21.65
C VAL A 376 0.93 6.84 -22.99
N ARG A 377 1.52 8.01 -23.30
CA ARG A 377 1.27 8.71 -24.58
C ARG A 377 1.63 7.85 -25.78
N VAL A 378 2.76 7.14 -25.73
CA VAL A 378 3.19 6.26 -26.82
C VAL A 378 2.24 5.09 -26.98
N ALA A 379 1.90 4.38 -25.90
CA ALA A 379 0.91 3.29 -25.95
C ALA A 379 -0.43 3.77 -26.54
N ARG A 380 -0.93 4.92 -26.10
CA ARG A 380 -2.15 5.54 -26.63
C ARG A 380 -2.07 5.93 -28.10
N SER A 381 -0.92 6.39 -28.57
CA SER A 381 -0.73 6.69 -29.99
C SER A 381 -0.86 5.45 -30.89
N CYS A 382 -0.62 4.25 -30.34
CA CYS A 382 -0.67 2.98 -31.06
C CYS A 382 -2.07 2.31 -31.01
N VAL A 383 -2.75 2.32 -29.85
CA VAL A 383 -3.99 1.52 -29.66
C VAL A 383 -5.23 2.33 -29.27
N GLY A 384 -5.09 3.66 -29.11
CA GLY A 384 -6.19 4.51 -28.64
C GLY A 384 -6.62 4.20 -27.20
N PRO A 385 -7.84 4.63 -26.80
CA PRO A 385 -8.29 4.50 -25.42
C PRO A 385 -8.85 3.12 -25.06
N GLU A 386 -8.99 2.18 -26.00
CA GLU A 386 -9.72 0.92 -25.75
C GLU A 386 -9.01 -0.04 -24.79
N LEU A 387 -7.68 -0.11 -24.85
CA LEU A 387 -6.87 -0.98 -23.97
C LEU A 387 -6.70 -0.34 -22.59
N SER A 388 -7.00 -1.01 -21.50
CA SER A 388 -6.67 -0.47 -20.18
C SER A 388 -5.16 -0.44 -19.97
N LEU A 389 -4.62 0.66 -19.47
CA LEU A 389 -3.21 0.80 -19.14
C LEU A 389 -3.06 0.84 -17.62
N LEU A 390 -2.26 -0.06 -17.07
CA LEU A 390 -1.89 -0.05 -15.66
C LEU A 390 -0.51 0.63 -15.54
N VAL A 391 -0.40 1.62 -14.68
CA VAL A 391 0.85 2.37 -14.48
C VAL A 391 1.36 2.08 -13.07
N PRO A 392 2.56 1.48 -12.92
CA PRO A 392 3.14 1.19 -11.61
C PRO A 392 3.28 2.44 -10.74
N THR A 393 2.85 2.31 -9.48
CA THR A 393 3.02 3.30 -8.42
C THR A 393 3.17 2.60 -7.07
N ASN A 394 3.61 3.35 -6.06
CA ASN A 394 3.73 2.85 -4.69
C ASN A 394 3.04 3.81 -3.72
N LYS A 395 2.86 3.38 -2.47
CA LYS A 395 2.21 4.14 -1.39
C LYS A 395 2.70 5.60 -1.29
N GLY A 396 4.00 5.83 -1.48
CA GLY A 396 4.63 7.15 -1.34
C GLY A 396 4.40 8.09 -2.53
N ARG A 397 3.96 7.57 -3.68
CA ARG A 397 3.82 8.32 -4.95
C ARG A 397 2.38 8.41 -5.45
N ILE A 398 1.42 8.02 -4.62
CA ILE A 398 -0.01 8.07 -4.96
C ILE A 398 -0.47 9.49 -5.32
N VAL A 399 -0.02 10.51 -4.60
CA VAL A 399 -0.38 11.91 -4.87
C VAL A 399 0.19 12.37 -6.22
N ASP A 400 1.48 12.09 -6.46
CA ASP A 400 2.12 12.38 -7.76
C ASP A 400 1.40 11.72 -8.93
N PHE A 401 0.87 10.51 -8.73
CA PHE A 401 0.12 9.79 -9.76
C PHE A 401 -1.13 10.55 -10.19
N ILE A 402 -1.87 11.09 -9.23
CA ILE A 402 -3.12 11.78 -9.47
C ILE A 402 -2.90 13.06 -10.27
N ASP A 403 -1.91 13.85 -9.85
CA ASP A 403 -1.61 15.12 -10.50
C ASP A 403 -1.24 14.95 -11.98
N ARG A 404 -0.80 13.75 -12.37
CA ARG A 404 -0.41 13.42 -13.75
C ARG A 404 -1.53 12.82 -14.60
N TYR A 405 -2.46 12.04 -14.02
CA TYR A 405 -3.36 11.19 -14.81
C TYR A 405 -4.85 11.41 -14.58
N HIS A 406 -5.26 12.20 -13.59
CA HIS A 406 -6.68 12.30 -13.17
C HIS A 406 -7.64 12.76 -14.28
N ASP A 407 -7.21 13.63 -15.20
CA ASP A 407 -8.13 14.31 -16.14
C ASP A 407 -7.99 13.88 -17.61
N ASP A 408 -6.95 13.12 -17.96
CA ASP A 408 -6.57 12.93 -19.36
C ASP A 408 -7.07 11.62 -19.97
N ASP A 409 -7.27 10.56 -19.17
CA ASP A 409 -7.57 9.23 -19.69
C ASP A 409 -8.33 8.31 -18.70
N ALA A 410 -9.60 8.04 -19.01
CA ALA A 410 -10.46 7.20 -18.15
C ALA A 410 -10.09 5.70 -18.12
N ASN A 411 -9.16 5.26 -18.97
CA ASN A 411 -8.70 3.87 -19.05
C ASN A 411 -7.22 3.74 -18.66
N VAL A 412 -6.67 4.73 -17.93
CA VAL A 412 -5.39 4.64 -17.21
C VAL A 412 -5.68 4.41 -15.74
N TYR A 413 -5.13 3.33 -15.19
CA TYR A 413 -5.34 2.90 -13.81
C TYR A 413 -4.01 2.80 -13.07
N ALA A 414 -4.07 2.90 -11.75
CA ALA A 414 -2.89 2.71 -10.90
C ALA A 414 -2.63 1.20 -10.70
N SER A 415 -1.38 0.77 -10.88
CA SER A 415 -0.89 -0.53 -10.44
C SER A 415 -0.10 -0.31 -9.14
N LEU A 416 -0.75 -0.52 -8.00
CA LEU A 416 -0.21 -0.17 -6.69
C LEU A 416 0.58 -1.33 -6.10
N ASP A 417 1.88 -1.12 -5.89
CA ASP A 417 2.71 -2.07 -5.14
C ASP A 417 2.55 -1.87 -3.63
N LEU A 418 2.28 -2.97 -2.93
CA LEU A 418 2.06 -3.07 -1.50
C LEU A 418 2.97 -4.13 -0.85
N GLY A 419 4.01 -4.60 -1.57
CA GLY A 419 4.91 -5.66 -1.13
C GLY A 419 5.62 -5.36 0.20
N ALA A 420 5.75 -6.40 1.02
CA ALA A 420 6.36 -6.32 2.35
C ALA A 420 7.90 -6.29 2.31
N HIS A 421 8.53 -6.42 1.14
CA HIS A 421 9.97 -6.66 1.03
C HIS A 421 10.77 -5.51 0.37
N GLU A 422 10.14 -4.36 0.07
CA GLU A 422 10.81 -3.27 -0.67
C GLU A 422 11.78 -2.40 0.16
N SER A 423 11.70 -2.42 1.50
CA SER A 423 12.50 -1.52 2.34
C SER A 423 13.18 -2.21 3.50
N VAL A 424 14.34 -1.67 3.90
CA VAL A 424 15.10 -2.16 5.07
C VAL A 424 14.25 -2.17 6.34
N ALA A 425 13.41 -1.14 6.54
CA ALA A 425 12.52 -1.07 7.68
C ALA A 425 11.47 -2.19 7.71
N ASN A 426 11.14 -2.75 6.55
CA ASN A 426 10.16 -3.82 6.42
C ASN A 426 10.76 -5.22 6.56
N VAL A 427 12.04 -5.41 6.21
CA VAL A 427 12.69 -6.74 6.17
C VAL A 427 13.65 -7.01 7.33
N ALA A 428 14.28 -5.97 7.87
CA ALA A 428 15.37 -6.11 8.85
C ALA A 428 14.88 -6.70 10.18
N SER A 429 15.68 -7.63 10.73
CA SER A 429 15.36 -8.31 11.99
C SER A 429 16.61 -8.94 12.62
N SER A 430 16.90 -8.59 13.88
CA SER A 430 18.10 -9.07 14.59
C SER A 430 17.90 -10.40 15.32
N ASP A 431 16.68 -10.72 15.72
CA ASP A 431 16.32 -11.87 16.54
C ASP A 431 14.90 -12.38 16.23
N SER A 432 14.55 -13.54 16.79
CA SER A 432 13.22 -14.17 16.62
C SER A 432 12.08 -13.27 17.11
N LEU A 433 12.31 -12.48 18.17
CA LEU A 433 11.32 -11.52 18.65
C LEU A 433 11.06 -10.43 17.60
N SER A 434 12.11 -9.90 16.99
CA SER A 434 12.04 -8.91 15.92
C SER A 434 11.33 -9.46 14.69
N ASP A 435 11.54 -10.73 14.34
CA ASP A 435 10.79 -11.39 13.25
C ASP A 435 9.29 -11.48 13.55
N ARG A 436 8.92 -11.81 14.79
CA ARG A 436 7.50 -11.84 15.20
C ARG A 436 6.88 -10.44 15.20
N LEU A 437 7.61 -9.43 15.68
CA LEU A 437 7.18 -8.03 15.63
C LEU A 437 7.00 -7.54 14.19
N LYS A 438 7.90 -7.94 13.29
CA LYS A 438 7.83 -7.68 11.85
C LYS A 438 6.58 -8.30 11.22
N MET A 439 6.29 -9.57 11.53
CA MET A 439 5.06 -10.24 11.10
C MET A 439 3.81 -9.50 11.58
N PHE A 440 3.76 -9.13 12.87
CA PHE A 440 2.65 -8.38 13.47
C PHE A 440 2.46 -7.00 12.83
N TYR A 441 3.57 -6.33 12.50
CA TYR A 441 3.56 -5.06 11.77
C TYR A 441 2.91 -5.22 10.40
N HIS A 442 3.31 -6.23 9.62
CA HIS A 442 2.75 -6.48 8.28
C HIS A 442 1.27 -6.87 8.31
N GLU A 443 0.83 -7.66 9.29
CA GLU A 443 -0.60 -7.93 9.49
C GLU A 443 -1.40 -6.67 9.80
N SER A 444 -0.84 -5.79 10.64
CA SER A 444 -1.47 -4.52 10.98
C SER A 444 -1.59 -3.61 9.76
N LEU A 445 -0.52 -3.51 8.95
CA LEU A 445 -0.50 -2.72 7.74
C LEU A 445 -1.46 -3.22 6.65
N ALA A 446 -1.60 -4.54 6.51
CA ALA A 446 -2.46 -5.12 5.48
C ALA A 446 -3.89 -4.58 5.54
N CYS A 447 -4.44 -4.31 6.74
CA CYS A 447 -5.76 -3.68 6.90
C CYS A 447 -5.76 -2.18 6.58
N THR A 448 -4.65 -1.47 6.82
CA THR A 448 -4.53 -0.03 6.55
C THR A 448 -4.42 0.28 5.06
N ASP A 449 -3.91 -0.67 4.27
CA ASP A 449 -3.73 -0.55 2.84
C ASP A 449 -5.05 -0.42 2.05
N ARG A 450 -6.17 -0.73 2.69
CA ARG A 450 -7.51 -0.44 2.18
C ARG A 450 -7.72 1.05 1.89
N SER A 451 -7.25 1.93 2.77
CA SER A 451 -7.53 3.37 2.70
C SER A 451 -7.04 4.04 1.41
N PRO A 452 -5.76 3.88 0.98
CA PRO A 452 -5.28 4.47 -0.27
C PRO A 452 -6.02 3.95 -1.51
N ILE A 453 -6.43 2.68 -1.51
CA ILE A 453 -7.19 2.05 -2.60
C ILE A 453 -8.56 2.73 -2.74
N GLU A 454 -9.31 2.82 -1.64
CA GLU A 454 -10.62 3.48 -1.64
C GLU A 454 -10.54 4.97 -1.94
N TRP A 455 -9.51 5.64 -1.41
CA TRP A 455 -9.33 7.06 -1.61
C TRP A 455 -9.09 7.39 -3.08
N LEU A 456 -8.25 6.62 -3.79
CA LEU A 456 -8.02 6.74 -5.22
C LEU A 456 -9.32 6.51 -6.02
N GLU A 457 -10.05 5.43 -5.72
CA GLU A 457 -11.29 5.12 -6.41
C GLU A 457 -12.38 6.18 -6.13
N CYS A 458 -12.52 6.62 -4.88
CA CYS A 458 -13.59 7.50 -4.45
C CYS A 458 -13.36 8.98 -4.77
N TYR A 459 -12.24 9.56 -4.32
CA TYR A 459 -11.97 10.98 -4.53
C TYR A 459 -11.58 11.26 -5.96
N ARG A 460 -10.75 10.39 -6.53
CA ARG A 460 -10.09 10.64 -7.80
C ARG A 460 -10.73 9.89 -8.96
N GLY A 461 -11.59 8.89 -8.68
CA GLY A 461 -12.21 8.11 -9.75
C GLY A 461 -11.17 7.33 -10.55
N ILE A 462 -10.03 7.02 -9.92
CA ILE A 462 -8.94 6.24 -10.50
C ILE A 462 -9.04 4.84 -9.90
N PRO A 463 -9.51 3.84 -10.66
CA PRO A 463 -9.46 2.46 -10.22
C PRO A 463 -8.01 2.01 -9.96
N VAL A 464 -7.85 1.16 -8.95
CA VAL A 464 -6.54 0.66 -8.49
C VAL A 464 -6.50 -0.85 -8.63
N PHE A 465 -5.43 -1.36 -9.20
CA PHE A 465 -5.09 -2.78 -9.18
C PHE A 465 -3.93 -2.98 -8.20
N VAL A 466 -4.06 -3.90 -7.23
CA VAL A 466 -2.97 -4.23 -6.30
C VAL A 466 -2.01 -5.20 -6.96
N ASN A 467 -0.79 -4.74 -7.17
CA ASN A 467 0.26 -5.51 -7.83
C ASN A 467 1.06 -6.33 -6.81
N GLY A 468 0.99 -7.65 -6.97
CA GLY A 468 2.11 -8.54 -6.69
C GLY A 468 2.46 -8.76 -5.22
N PHE A 469 1.46 -8.94 -4.35
CA PHE A 469 1.72 -9.28 -2.95
C PHE A 469 2.01 -10.77 -2.77
N ASP A 470 2.60 -11.11 -1.63
CA ASP A 470 2.92 -12.48 -1.21
C ASP A 470 2.82 -12.60 0.33
N LEU A 471 3.16 -13.78 0.88
CA LEU A 471 3.17 -14.04 2.32
C LEU A 471 4.58 -13.98 2.95
N ALA A 472 5.59 -13.56 2.19
CA ALA A 472 6.91 -13.30 2.72
C ALA A 472 6.93 -11.96 3.46
N VAL A 473 7.55 -11.95 4.63
CA VAL A 473 7.79 -10.72 5.43
C VAL A 473 9.28 -10.35 5.43
N ASP A 474 10.03 -10.95 4.52
CA ASP A 474 11.46 -10.78 4.29
C ASP A 474 11.75 -10.98 2.80
N ASP A 475 12.98 -10.68 2.39
CA ASP A 475 13.49 -10.83 1.03
C ASP A 475 14.45 -12.02 0.91
N CYS A 476 14.29 -13.07 1.74
CA CYS A 476 15.27 -14.17 1.80
C CYS A 476 15.32 -15.05 0.58
N HIS A 477 14.29 -15.01 -0.26
CA HIS A 477 14.30 -15.64 -1.58
C HIS A 477 15.40 -15.06 -2.50
N ARG A 478 15.88 -13.84 -2.22
CA ARG A 478 16.98 -13.15 -2.94
C ARG A 478 18.37 -13.51 -2.43
N MET A 479 18.47 -14.39 -1.42
CA MET A 479 19.76 -14.77 -0.83
C MET A 479 20.69 -15.35 -1.91
N GLY A 480 21.78 -14.65 -2.18
CA GLY A 480 22.76 -15.02 -3.22
C GLY A 480 22.82 -14.08 -4.42
N GLU A 481 21.89 -13.13 -4.53
CA GLU A 481 22.00 -11.98 -5.44
C GLU A 481 23.11 -11.02 -4.99
N VAL A 482 23.72 -10.30 -5.95
CA VAL A 482 24.78 -9.33 -5.67
C VAL A 482 24.26 -8.09 -4.94
N SER A 483 23.01 -7.71 -5.22
CA SER A 483 22.32 -6.57 -4.61
C SER A 483 21.71 -6.89 -3.24
N PHE A 484 21.55 -8.18 -2.91
CA PHE A 484 20.94 -8.62 -1.66
C PHE A 484 21.78 -8.21 -0.45
N LYS A 485 21.10 -7.72 0.59
CA LYS A 485 21.72 -7.35 1.86
C LYS A 485 21.07 -8.14 2.98
N ASP A 486 21.91 -8.85 3.70
CA ASP A 486 21.49 -9.59 4.88
C ASP A 486 21.53 -8.69 6.12
N TYR A 487 20.36 -8.45 6.68
CA TYR A 487 20.09 -7.73 7.91
C TYR A 487 19.80 -8.67 9.09
N GLY A 488 20.08 -9.97 8.96
CA GLY A 488 19.81 -11.01 9.94
C GLY A 488 18.49 -11.77 9.72
N GLN A 489 17.76 -11.46 8.66
CA GLN A 489 16.40 -11.93 8.39
C GLN A 489 16.33 -13.38 7.87
N CYS A 490 17.42 -13.92 7.30
CA CYS A 490 17.36 -15.20 6.58
C CYS A 490 17.84 -16.43 7.34
N TYR A 491 18.71 -16.28 8.33
CA TYR A 491 19.28 -17.42 9.05
C TYR A 491 18.28 -18.17 9.93
N ARG A 492 17.11 -17.57 10.18
CA ARG A 492 16.09 -18.09 11.10
C ARG A 492 14.84 -18.62 10.40
N PHE A 493 14.83 -18.75 9.07
CA PHE A 493 13.65 -19.27 8.37
C PHE A 493 13.20 -20.64 8.90
N ASN A 494 14.16 -21.47 9.31
CA ASN A 494 13.90 -22.78 9.93
C ASN A 494 13.05 -22.71 11.21
N GLU A 495 13.08 -21.60 11.95
CA GLU A 495 12.22 -21.38 13.12
C GLU A 495 10.74 -21.22 12.73
N THR A 496 10.47 -20.88 11.46
CA THR A 496 9.11 -20.69 10.94
C THR A 496 8.48 -21.99 10.44
N ILE A 497 9.30 -23.00 10.16
CA ILE A 497 8.84 -24.29 9.63
C ILE A 497 8.18 -25.08 10.76
N TYR A 498 6.97 -25.61 10.54
CA TYR A 498 6.14 -26.30 11.53
C TYR A 498 5.74 -25.47 12.76
N SER A 499 6.00 -24.16 12.75
CA SER A 499 5.56 -23.28 13.82
C SER A 499 4.09 -22.94 13.62
N GLY A 500 3.25 -23.48 14.50
CA GLY A 500 1.82 -23.16 14.50
C GLY A 500 1.55 -21.68 14.75
N TRP A 501 2.50 -20.94 15.34
CA TRP A 501 2.44 -19.48 15.43
C TRP A 501 2.55 -18.85 14.04
N TRP A 502 3.63 -19.14 13.31
CA TRP A 502 3.86 -18.60 11.97
C TRP A 502 2.77 -18.99 10.98
N GLU A 503 2.27 -20.23 11.03
CA GLU A 503 1.14 -20.66 10.19
C GLU A 503 -0.11 -19.82 10.43
N ARG A 504 -0.50 -19.61 11.70
CA ARG A 504 -1.67 -18.78 12.04
C ARG A 504 -1.50 -17.33 11.60
N HIS A 505 -0.33 -16.74 11.86
CA HIS A 505 -0.07 -15.34 11.52
C HIS A 505 0.04 -15.11 10.02
N ARG A 506 0.64 -16.04 9.25
CA ARG A 506 0.64 -15.97 7.77
C ARG A 506 -0.77 -16.12 7.19
N ALA A 507 -1.59 -17.01 7.74
CA ALA A 507 -2.99 -17.14 7.33
C ALA A 507 -3.82 -15.88 7.66
N SER A 508 -3.54 -15.25 8.81
CA SER A 508 -4.13 -13.96 9.19
C SER A 508 -3.67 -12.84 8.25
N LEU A 509 -2.38 -12.72 7.95
CA LEU A 509 -1.85 -11.78 6.96
C LEU A 509 -2.53 -11.95 5.60
N ALA A 510 -2.58 -13.18 5.09
CA ALA A 510 -3.24 -13.48 3.82
C ALA A 510 -4.71 -13.05 3.82
N SER A 511 -5.44 -13.34 4.90
CA SER A 511 -6.85 -12.97 5.03
C SER A 511 -7.05 -11.45 5.05
N ARG A 512 -6.16 -10.71 5.72
CA ARG A 512 -6.19 -9.24 5.80
C ARG A 512 -5.80 -8.59 4.47
N GLN A 513 -4.78 -9.10 3.80
CA GLN A 513 -4.39 -8.69 2.44
C GLN A 513 -5.54 -8.92 1.47
N LEU A 514 -6.12 -10.13 1.43
CA LEU A 514 -7.27 -10.43 0.58
C LEU A 514 -8.46 -9.52 0.87
N PHE A 515 -8.74 -9.23 2.14
CA PHE A 515 -9.81 -8.32 2.52
C PHE A 515 -9.58 -6.90 1.96
N SER A 516 -8.39 -6.33 2.16
CA SER A 516 -8.09 -4.97 1.72
C SER A 516 -7.91 -4.86 0.21
N TYR A 517 -7.21 -5.81 -0.40
CA TYR A 517 -6.80 -5.77 -1.81
C TYR A 517 -7.91 -6.20 -2.76
N SER A 518 -8.97 -6.83 -2.23
CA SER A 518 -10.20 -7.07 -3.01
C SER A 518 -11.02 -5.79 -3.23
N LEU A 519 -10.63 -4.67 -2.61
CA LEU A 519 -11.16 -3.35 -2.95
C LEU A 519 -10.41 -2.82 -4.17
N GLY A 520 -11.13 -2.15 -5.09
CA GLY A 520 -10.59 -1.68 -6.36
C GLY A 520 -10.85 -2.65 -7.53
N LEU A 521 -9.92 -2.69 -8.50
CA LEU A 521 -9.96 -3.56 -9.67
C LEU A 521 -9.63 -5.02 -9.33
N GLY A 522 -9.08 -5.26 -8.14
CA GLY A 522 -8.62 -6.55 -7.64
C GLY A 522 -7.11 -6.59 -7.46
N TRP A 523 -6.55 -7.79 -7.41
CA TRP A 523 -5.21 -8.01 -6.89
C TRP A 523 -4.46 -9.14 -7.60
N SER A 524 -3.13 -9.12 -7.50
CA SER A 524 -2.26 -10.22 -7.96
C SER A 524 -1.40 -10.76 -6.84
N PHE A 525 -1.35 -12.09 -6.72
CA PHE A 525 -0.35 -12.79 -5.92
C PHE A 525 0.91 -13.03 -6.76
N SER A 526 2.08 -12.62 -6.26
CA SER A 526 3.37 -12.87 -6.89
C SER A 526 4.02 -14.08 -6.24
N ALA A 527 4.11 -15.23 -6.89
CA ALA A 527 3.74 -15.70 -8.22
C ALA A 527 2.93 -17.01 -8.14
N TRP A 528 2.56 -17.62 -9.27
CA TRP A 528 1.82 -18.90 -9.29
C TRP A 528 2.64 -20.05 -8.71
N LYS A 529 3.85 -20.21 -9.26
CA LYS A 529 4.87 -21.18 -8.88
C LYS A 529 6.25 -20.69 -9.29
N LEU A 530 7.28 -21.23 -8.64
CA LEU A 530 8.67 -20.82 -8.85
C LEU A 530 9.48 -21.97 -9.41
N TYR A 531 10.47 -21.64 -10.23
CA TYR A 531 11.35 -22.64 -10.82
C TYR A 531 12.39 -23.10 -9.81
N GLY A 532 12.67 -24.41 -9.76
CA GLY A 532 13.67 -25.00 -8.87
C GLY A 532 13.15 -25.41 -7.48
N ASP A 533 11.91 -25.06 -7.10
CA ASP A 533 11.27 -25.52 -5.85
C ASP A 533 10.53 -26.87 -6.01
N ASP A 534 10.36 -27.33 -7.25
CA ASP A 534 9.86 -28.68 -7.54
C ASP A 534 11.04 -29.65 -7.37
N ASP A 535 11.36 -30.01 -6.11
CA ASP A 535 12.34 -31.05 -5.76
C ASP A 535 12.01 -32.32 -6.57
N GLY A 536 12.87 -32.60 -7.56
CA GLY A 536 12.55 -33.38 -8.74
C GLY A 536 11.91 -34.74 -8.51
N ASP A 537 10.70 -34.91 -9.03
CA ASP A 537 10.06 -36.20 -9.26
C ASP A 537 9.16 -36.08 -10.49
N ASP A 538 9.80 -36.08 -11.67
CA ASP A 538 9.17 -36.29 -12.99
C ASP A 538 8.67 -37.74 -13.20
N ASP A 539 8.38 -38.47 -12.13
CA ASP A 539 7.82 -39.82 -12.23
C ASP A 539 6.29 -39.72 -12.32
N ASP A 540 5.83 -39.77 -13.56
CA ASP A 540 4.46 -39.73 -14.12
C ASP A 540 3.37 -40.62 -13.47
N ASP A 541 3.62 -41.30 -12.34
CA ASP A 541 2.76 -42.36 -11.81
C ASP A 541 2.52 -42.28 -10.28
N ASP A 542 1.80 -41.26 -9.79
CA ASP A 542 0.74 -41.48 -8.77
C ASP A 542 0.06 -40.15 -8.37
N ASP A 543 -1.28 -40.16 -8.35
CA ASP A 543 -2.18 -39.15 -7.73
C ASP A 543 -1.97 -39.00 -6.19
N ARG A 544 -0.81 -39.37 -5.64
CA ARG A 544 -0.53 -39.44 -4.19
C ARG A 544 0.50 -38.46 -3.67
N ARG A 545 1.23 -37.73 -4.50
CA ARG A 545 1.99 -36.58 -4.00
C ARG A 545 1.04 -35.40 -3.81
N VAL A 546 0.29 -35.49 -2.71
CA VAL A 546 -0.17 -34.32 -1.96
C VAL A 546 1.07 -33.46 -1.81
N GLY A 547 1.12 -32.32 -2.50
CA GLY A 547 2.22 -31.36 -2.38
C GLY A 547 2.50 -31.11 -0.91
N SER A 548 3.78 -30.94 -0.59
CA SER A 548 4.21 -30.73 0.78
C SER A 548 3.36 -29.60 1.38
N LYS A 549 2.48 -29.92 2.33
CA LYS A 549 1.67 -28.93 3.07
C LYS A 549 2.54 -27.99 3.91
N ILE A 550 3.85 -28.03 3.73
CA ILE A 550 4.87 -27.45 4.57
C ILE A 550 5.61 -26.43 3.72
N ILE A 551 5.60 -25.19 4.21
CA ILE A 551 6.42 -24.11 3.69
C ILE A 551 7.79 -24.21 4.36
N ASP A 552 8.73 -24.84 3.68
CA ASP A 552 10.09 -25.16 4.15
C ASP A 552 11.20 -24.31 3.50
N SER A 553 10.85 -23.47 2.52
CA SER A 553 11.74 -22.46 1.94
C SER A 553 11.08 -21.08 1.88
N PRO A 554 11.86 -19.98 1.91
CA PRO A 554 11.33 -18.63 1.70
C PRO A 554 10.58 -18.51 0.38
N SER A 555 11.10 -19.10 -0.69
CA SER A 555 10.53 -19.09 -2.04
C SER A 555 9.09 -19.61 -2.07
N ARG A 556 8.76 -20.67 -1.29
CA ARG A 556 7.40 -21.20 -1.22
C ARG A 556 6.35 -20.21 -0.67
N LEU A 557 6.76 -19.16 0.07
CA LEU A 557 5.85 -18.08 0.49
C LEU A 557 5.43 -17.14 -0.65
N LEU A 558 6.23 -17.11 -1.72
CA LEU A 558 5.95 -16.40 -2.97
C LEU A 558 5.25 -17.32 -3.98
N CYS A 559 4.75 -18.50 -3.57
CA CYS A 559 4.08 -19.44 -4.48
C CYS A 559 2.61 -19.60 -4.09
N LEU A 560 1.70 -19.03 -4.89
CA LEU A 560 0.26 -19.10 -4.64
C LEU A 560 -0.21 -20.56 -4.52
N ARG A 561 0.33 -21.44 -5.37
CA ARG A 561 0.04 -22.88 -5.31
C ARG A 561 0.37 -23.45 -3.93
N ASP A 562 1.57 -23.18 -3.43
CA ASP A 562 2.09 -23.81 -2.23
C ASP A 562 1.46 -23.21 -0.96
N VAL A 563 1.22 -21.90 -0.91
CA VAL A 563 0.52 -21.27 0.23
C VAL A 563 -0.93 -21.73 0.35
N VAL A 564 -1.62 -21.98 -0.77
CA VAL A 564 -2.98 -22.55 -0.78
C VAL A 564 -2.95 -24.03 -0.36
N GLU A 565 -1.98 -24.82 -0.83
CA GLU A 565 -1.80 -26.22 -0.42
C GLU A 565 -1.47 -26.38 1.07
N ALA A 566 -0.68 -25.45 1.61
CA ALA A 566 -0.37 -25.35 3.04
C ALA A 566 -1.57 -24.86 3.89
N GLY A 567 -2.67 -24.44 3.26
CA GLY A 567 -3.86 -23.95 3.96
C GLY A 567 -3.69 -22.55 4.56
N LEU A 568 -2.70 -21.78 4.12
CA LEU A 568 -2.50 -20.39 4.53
C LEU A 568 -3.47 -19.44 3.80
N MET A 569 -4.03 -19.87 2.68
CA MET A 569 -5.04 -19.15 1.90
C MET A 569 -6.26 -20.04 1.65
N PRO A 570 -7.46 -19.45 1.46
CA PRO A 570 -8.65 -20.23 1.15
C PRO A 570 -8.49 -20.94 -0.20
N SER A 571 -8.96 -22.19 -0.29
CA SER A 571 -8.90 -22.99 -1.53
C SER A 571 -9.78 -22.43 -2.66
N SER A 572 -10.77 -21.61 -2.31
CA SER A 572 -11.56 -20.80 -3.24
C SER A 572 -11.30 -19.33 -2.94
N LEU A 573 -10.62 -18.65 -3.85
CA LEU A 573 -10.29 -17.22 -3.75
C LEU A 573 -11.51 -16.34 -4.09
N VAL A 574 -12.48 -16.90 -4.81
CA VAL A 574 -13.81 -16.30 -4.99
C VAL A 574 -14.68 -16.77 -3.84
N GLY A 575 -14.53 -16.11 -2.68
CA GLY A 575 -15.46 -16.30 -1.58
C GLY A 575 -16.74 -15.50 -1.82
N ASP A 576 -17.89 -16.02 -1.38
CA ASP A 576 -19.06 -15.20 -1.12
C ASP A 576 -18.61 -14.13 -0.12
N GLY A 577 -18.41 -12.88 -0.57
CA GLY A 577 -17.70 -11.79 0.13
C GLY A 577 -18.22 -11.36 1.51
N ARG A 578 -19.03 -12.19 2.16
CA ARG A 578 -19.61 -12.03 3.50
C ARG A 578 -18.96 -12.88 4.60
N ASN A 579 -18.30 -14.01 4.30
CA ASN A 579 -18.09 -15.03 5.35
C ASN A 579 -16.63 -15.35 5.75
N GLY A 580 -15.61 -14.80 5.08
CA GLY A 580 -14.20 -15.15 5.39
C GLY A 580 -13.31 -13.96 5.77
N GLY A 581 -13.22 -12.96 4.88
CA GLY A 581 -12.26 -11.86 5.04
C GLY A 581 -12.76 -10.68 5.88
N ALA A 582 -14.07 -10.42 5.94
CA ALA A 582 -14.59 -9.22 6.60
C ALA A 582 -14.24 -9.14 8.09
N ALA A 583 -14.18 -10.29 8.77
CA ALA A 583 -13.78 -10.36 10.17
C ALA A 583 -12.25 -10.24 10.38
N ALA A 584 -11.43 -10.40 9.33
CA ALA A 584 -9.97 -10.44 9.47
C ALA A 584 -9.42 -9.12 10.03
N CYS A 585 -9.99 -7.98 9.63
CA CYS A 585 -9.58 -6.67 10.12
C CYS A 585 -10.38 -6.17 11.33
N LEU A 586 -11.44 -6.89 11.74
CA LEU A 586 -12.27 -6.55 12.89
C LEU A 586 -11.46 -6.46 14.18
N ASN A 587 -10.54 -7.39 14.35
CA ASN A 587 -9.59 -7.43 15.45
C ASN A 587 -8.17 -7.09 14.97
N GLY A 588 -7.35 -6.54 15.87
CA GLY A 588 -5.90 -6.50 15.65
C GLY A 588 -5.32 -7.90 15.48
N PRO A 589 -4.06 -8.04 15.02
CA PRO A 589 -3.39 -9.33 15.09
C PRO A 589 -3.32 -9.78 16.56
N VAL A 590 -3.34 -11.09 16.79
CA VAL A 590 -3.33 -11.63 18.16
C VAL A 590 -1.95 -11.41 18.74
N ASP A 591 -1.87 -10.62 19.82
CA ASP A 591 -0.64 -10.47 20.59
C ASP A 591 -0.47 -11.69 21.51
N ASP A 592 0.05 -12.77 20.96
CA ASP A 592 0.44 -13.97 21.70
C ASP A 592 1.97 -14.12 21.81
N PHE A 593 2.72 -13.00 21.83
CA PHE A 593 4.19 -13.01 21.96
C PHE A 593 4.67 -13.77 23.21
N ALA A 594 3.88 -13.71 24.29
CA ALA A 594 4.16 -14.37 25.57
C ALA A 594 3.88 -15.89 25.57
N MET A 595 3.08 -16.38 24.63
CA MET A 595 2.90 -17.82 24.43
C MET A 595 4.05 -18.29 23.55
N GLY A 596 5.19 -18.54 24.19
CA GLY A 596 6.29 -19.29 23.59
C GLY A 596 5.69 -20.47 22.83
N ASP A 597 6.04 -20.56 21.55
CA ASP A 597 5.74 -21.77 20.79
C ASP A 597 6.28 -22.92 21.64
N ALA A 598 5.48 -23.95 21.93
CA ALA A 598 5.91 -25.04 22.80
C ALA A 598 7.19 -25.75 22.30
N THR A 599 7.64 -25.41 21.10
CA THR A 599 8.89 -25.84 20.45
C THR A 599 10.12 -24.98 20.79
N PHE A 600 10.00 -23.77 21.32
CA PHE A 600 11.12 -22.95 21.77
C PHE A 600 10.84 -22.30 23.13
N SER A 601 11.75 -22.52 24.07
CA SER A 601 11.71 -21.96 25.42
C SER A 601 11.37 -20.46 25.40
N PRO A 602 10.57 -19.96 26.35
CA PRO A 602 10.22 -18.55 26.42
C PRO A 602 11.49 -17.73 26.29
N THR A 603 11.52 -16.81 25.32
CA THR A 603 12.51 -15.75 25.35
C THR A 603 12.43 -15.10 26.73
N GLY A 604 13.59 -14.81 27.32
CA GLY A 604 13.67 -14.17 28.63
C GLY A 604 12.71 -12.98 28.65
N SER A 605 12.02 -12.80 29.79
CA SER A 605 11.12 -11.67 30.01
C SER A 605 11.75 -10.39 29.46
N PRO A 606 10.96 -9.52 28.77
CA PRO A 606 11.49 -8.34 28.13
C PRO A 606 12.36 -7.56 29.11
N PRO A 607 13.51 -7.03 28.66
CA PRO A 607 14.41 -6.34 29.55
C PRO A 607 13.69 -5.18 30.24
N PRO A 608 14.02 -4.90 31.52
CA PRO A 608 13.39 -3.82 32.26
C PRO A 608 13.53 -2.49 31.52
N GLU A 609 12.49 -1.64 31.58
CA GLU A 609 12.54 -0.31 30.97
C GLU A 609 13.71 0.50 31.55
N CYS A 610 14.73 0.76 30.72
CA CYS A 610 15.94 1.44 31.15
C CYS A 610 15.82 2.98 31.17
N GLY A 611 14.64 3.54 30.93
CA GLY A 611 14.44 4.99 30.83
C GLY A 611 15.29 5.60 29.71
N HIS A 612 16.25 6.47 30.06
CA HIS A 612 17.20 7.07 29.11
C HIS A 612 18.44 6.21 28.80
N GLY A 613 18.50 4.98 29.32
CA GLY A 613 19.55 4.01 29.04
C GLY A 613 19.16 2.99 27.98
N TRP A 614 20.09 2.12 27.60
CA TRP A 614 19.80 0.91 26.83
C TRP A 614 20.07 -0.33 27.69
N TRP A 615 19.33 -1.41 27.43
CA TRP A 615 19.61 -2.69 28.06
C TRP A 615 20.88 -3.29 27.47
N ASN A 616 21.84 -3.64 28.31
CA ASN A 616 23.03 -4.36 27.89
C ASN A 616 22.86 -5.87 28.17
N GLU A 617 22.62 -6.62 27.10
CA GLU A 617 22.48 -8.09 27.11
C GLU A 617 23.66 -8.82 27.77
N SER A 618 24.88 -8.27 27.68
CA SER A 618 26.07 -8.91 28.24
C SER A 618 26.23 -8.71 29.74
N THR A 619 25.73 -7.60 30.29
CA THR A 619 25.83 -7.27 31.73
C THR A 619 24.54 -7.53 32.48
N LEU A 620 23.42 -7.70 31.78
CA LEU A 620 22.07 -7.81 32.35
C LEU A 620 21.70 -6.59 33.22
N GLU A 621 22.18 -5.41 32.82
CA GLU A 621 21.92 -4.13 33.49
C GLU A 621 21.61 -3.03 32.46
N CYS A 622 20.95 -1.97 32.91
CA CYS A 622 20.70 -0.78 32.11
C CYS A 622 21.96 0.10 32.06
N ASP A 623 22.54 0.24 30.88
CA ASP A 623 23.66 1.14 30.63
C ASP A 623 23.17 2.51 30.16
N TYR A 624 23.84 3.57 30.59
CA TYR A 624 23.45 4.94 30.28
C TYR A 624 24.57 5.68 29.53
N TRP A 625 24.21 6.40 28.46
CA TRP A 625 25.17 7.18 27.66
C TRP A 625 25.77 8.35 28.46
N ILE A 626 25.05 8.77 29.50
CA ILE A 626 25.45 9.78 30.46
C ILE A 626 25.14 9.17 31.84
N PRO A 627 26.12 8.99 32.75
CA PRO A 627 25.83 8.47 34.08
C PRO A 627 24.76 9.33 34.76
N PRO A 628 23.78 8.73 35.45
CA PRO A 628 22.73 9.50 36.12
C PRO A 628 23.38 10.53 37.06
N PRO A 629 22.84 11.76 37.13
CA PRO A 629 23.39 12.77 38.04
C PRO A 629 23.38 12.22 39.47
N PRO A 630 24.45 12.44 40.26
CA PRO A 630 24.50 11.97 41.64
C PRO A 630 23.32 12.55 42.42
N THR A 631 22.65 11.68 43.18
CA THR A 631 21.48 12.02 43.99
C THR A 631 21.81 13.24 44.87
N PRO A 632 20.99 14.31 44.88
CA PRO A 632 21.32 15.52 45.60
C PRO A 632 21.34 15.28 47.12
N ALA A 633 22.41 15.71 47.78
CA ALA A 633 22.47 15.89 49.23
C ALA A 633 21.48 16.99 49.68
N PRO A 634 20.97 16.94 50.93
CA PRO A 634 19.90 17.82 51.35
C PRO A 634 20.32 19.31 51.42
N THR A 635 19.51 20.09 50.70
CA THR A 635 19.24 21.54 50.68
C THR A 635 20.15 22.50 51.45
N ILE A 636 20.84 23.39 50.70
CA ILE A 636 21.12 24.77 51.12
C ILE A 636 20.91 25.72 49.91
N VAL A 637 20.20 26.82 50.17
CA VAL A 637 19.79 27.87 49.23
C VAL A 637 21.00 28.65 48.68
N ALA A 638 21.07 28.86 47.35
CA ALA A 638 21.92 29.88 46.70
C ALA A 638 21.27 30.28 45.37
N ALA A 639 20.81 31.53 45.22
CA ALA A 639 21.51 32.71 44.67
C ALA A 639 21.57 32.72 43.12
N PRO A 640 21.34 33.88 42.47
CA PRO A 640 21.19 33.96 41.01
C PRO A 640 22.50 33.64 40.28
N VAL A 641 22.40 32.83 39.22
CA VAL A 641 23.53 32.34 38.42
C VAL A 641 24.09 33.45 37.54
N ASP A 642 25.40 33.66 37.63
CA ASP A 642 26.17 34.53 36.75
C ASP A 642 26.55 33.77 35.45
N TYR A 643 25.96 34.20 34.35
CA TYR A 643 26.13 33.60 33.02
C TYR A 643 27.54 33.79 32.43
N THR A 644 28.41 34.60 33.03
CA THR A 644 29.77 34.81 32.53
C THR A 644 30.65 33.57 32.62
N VAL A 645 30.49 32.74 33.65
CA VAL A 645 31.25 31.49 33.82
C VAL A 645 30.81 30.44 32.80
N LEU A 646 29.50 30.37 32.52
CA LEU A 646 28.94 29.42 31.56
C LEU A 646 29.32 29.79 30.12
N ALA A 647 29.31 31.09 29.80
CA ALA A 647 29.79 31.60 28.52
C ALA A 647 31.31 31.38 28.32
N MET A 648 32.13 31.61 29.35
CA MET A 648 33.56 31.31 29.28
C MET A 648 33.82 29.80 29.13
N GLY A 649 33.06 28.94 29.80
CA GLY A 649 33.14 27.49 29.65
C GLY A 649 32.82 27.03 28.23
N ALA A 650 31.78 27.57 27.61
CA ALA A 650 31.40 27.26 26.23
C ALA A 650 32.47 27.71 25.22
N VAL A 651 33.05 28.90 25.40
CA VAL A 651 34.11 29.41 24.53
C VAL A 651 35.39 28.59 24.65
N ILE A 652 35.80 28.22 25.88
CA ILE A 652 36.98 27.40 26.10
C ILE A 652 36.77 25.99 25.54
N GLY A 653 35.56 25.42 25.70
CA GLY A 653 35.18 24.13 25.14
C GLY A 653 35.29 24.10 23.61
N ALA A 654 34.71 25.11 22.93
CA ALA A 654 34.78 25.23 21.47
C ALA A 654 36.22 25.41 20.95
N CYS A 655 37.04 26.19 21.66
CA CYS A 655 38.45 26.36 21.31
C CYS A 655 39.25 25.04 21.49
N ALA A 656 38.95 24.25 22.52
CA ALA A 656 39.60 22.97 22.76
C ALA A 656 39.24 21.93 21.70
N THR A 657 37.97 21.82 21.27
CA THR A 657 37.55 20.90 20.20
C THR A 657 38.13 21.29 18.85
N LEU A 658 38.18 22.58 18.51
CA LEU A 658 38.83 23.03 17.28
C LEU A 658 40.33 22.74 17.27
N PHE A 659 41.00 22.94 18.41
CA PHE A 659 42.43 22.62 18.54
C PHE A 659 42.68 21.11 18.44
N LEU A 660 41.88 20.28 19.11
CA LEU A 660 42.01 18.81 19.04
C LEU A 660 41.74 18.28 17.62
N ASN A 661 40.74 18.83 16.92
CA ASN A 661 40.45 18.46 15.53
C ASN A 661 41.58 18.87 14.57
N TRP A 662 42.16 20.06 14.79
CA TRP A 662 43.35 20.49 14.03
C TRP A 662 44.57 19.59 14.30
N VAL A 663 44.83 19.23 15.56
CA VAL A 663 45.92 18.32 15.95
C VAL A 663 45.70 16.93 15.36
N ALA A 664 44.49 16.40 15.41
CA ALA A 664 44.13 15.11 14.81
C ALA A 664 44.38 15.12 13.30
N ARG A 665 43.89 16.13 12.57
CA ARG A 665 44.14 16.30 11.13
C ARG A 665 45.63 16.37 10.78
N LYS A 666 46.44 16.99 11.65
CA LYS A 666 47.88 17.11 11.44
C LYS A 666 48.62 15.81 11.72
N MET A 667 48.15 14.99 12.68
CA MET A 667 48.77 13.71 13.03
C MET A 667 48.37 12.58 12.09
N THR A 668 47.15 12.59 11.53
CA THR A 668 46.65 11.50 10.67
C THR A 668 46.88 11.70 9.17
N GLY A 669 47.61 12.75 8.77
CA GLY A 669 48.11 12.88 7.41
C GLY A 669 47.03 13.12 6.35
N GLY A 670 45.96 13.85 6.68
CA GLY A 670 45.07 14.51 5.71
C GLY A 670 44.59 13.64 4.54
N ARG A 671 44.01 12.47 4.80
CA ARG A 671 43.14 11.79 3.83
C ARG A 671 41.69 12.12 4.15
N ALA A 672 41.07 12.88 3.25
CA ALA A 672 39.67 13.25 3.30
C ALA A 672 38.85 12.14 2.64
N ASP A 673 38.48 11.13 3.40
CA ASP A 673 37.45 10.17 2.98
C ASP A 673 36.11 10.65 3.55
N GLY A 674 35.39 11.43 2.73
CA GLY A 674 33.94 11.39 2.53
C GLY A 674 32.97 11.65 3.68
N TYR A 675 33.36 11.68 4.94
CA TYR A 675 32.41 11.95 6.03
C TYR A 675 32.28 13.45 6.27
N SER A 676 31.14 13.99 5.84
CA SER A 676 30.66 15.27 6.34
C SER A 676 30.51 15.16 7.86
N PRO A 677 31.11 16.04 8.68
CA PRO A 677 30.76 16.09 10.10
C PRO A 677 29.29 16.52 10.21
N LEU A 678 28.54 15.73 11.00
CA LEU A 678 27.17 16.01 11.44
C LEU A 678 27.04 17.44 12.03
N PRO A 679 25.83 18.03 11.98
CA PRO A 679 25.61 19.49 12.02
C PRO A 679 26.11 20.21 13.26
#